data_AF-A0A918CVA3-F1
#
_entry.id   AF-A0A918CVA3-F1
#
_cell.length_a   1.000
_cell.length_b   1.000
_cell.length_c   1.000
_cell.angle_alpha   90.00
_cell.angle_beta   90.00
_cell.angle_gamma   90.00
#
_symmetry.space_group_name_H-M   'P 1'
#
loop_
_entity.id
_entity.type
_entity.pdbx_description
1 polymer ?
#
loop_
_entity_poly.entity_id
_entity_poly.type
_entity_poly.pdbx_seq_one_letter_code
_entity_poly.pdbx_strand_id
1 'polypeptide(L)'
;MTGAARPRAFRRAGRIVVVGASLAGLRAAESLRDEGFTGSLTIVGDEPCEPYDRPPLSKQVLTGWVPADATTLPRRRAVDAEWLLGVPADGLDLATHHVRLADGREIPFDRLLIATGVRARPWFVESEAALAGVFVVRTREHAEGLRRALATGPSRVLVVGAGFTGCEIASVCRERGIPVTVAELASAPLAGALGTVIGEVAADLQRAHGVDLRCGVQVVRLEGDARGRFRRARLDDGSTVDAEVAVVALGSIRNTEWLRGSGLAAGEWGVTCDTGCRALDTNGQVTGDVFAAGDVARCPDPVDGHRLVALEHWANAVAQAEVAAHNMVSAEAGQRPHLSVPLFWSIQFGVNIKSVGVPAFADQVVVTQGSVADHRFVAAYGFRGRVTAAVSFDNGRSLNHYRRLIETAAPFPPRCPTPDRPADQHPVPAGFPGPARSEPDATGHDPGERRRVPTVHRHRPHPPHPPHPPHPPHPPHPPHPPHPPHPPQECPTTASGTPGTLRRVYDRSARADPYPLYAELRETPVARQEDGSYVISTHREITDVLNDPRLSSDVRNLSGPMPSDEAPSSFIHMDPPEHDRLRRMAMRPFGPPHTPGLVNGLEGFLTATVGGLVDGFADQERIDVVDDLALPLSLAVTCHVLGVPREDEPRFHRWVHDIMDSVDYDPATDPKERRDRGVRAREDLRRCLGELVAQRHGRPGHGLLSRLADDDGPDGRMTDADIVATARLLLVAGHETTANLIANGMLTLLRHPQILERLRGEPELVVLLVEELLRYEPPVHVIPWRAAYSDITVADTVIPKGSQIMLMLASGSRDPKRFRDPDRFDPDRRDNAHLGFGSGTHLCFGAPLARRETQIALGELVRRLDHPRLVADPPPYRRSPVLRGPIHLDIEQGDGVSS
;
A
#
# COMPACT_ATOMS: atom_id res chain seq x y z
N MET A 1 -19.60 -26.59 33.03
CA MET A 1 -19.90 -25.62 31.95
C MET A 1 -19.04 -25.99 30.75
N THR A 2 -19.64 -26.13 29.56
CA THR A 2 -18.94 -26.52 28.32
C THR A 2 -17.87 -25.49 27.94
N GLY A 3 -16.81 -25.92 27.23
CA GLY A 3 -15.68 -25.05 26.85
C GLY A 3 -16.05 -23.78 26.07
N ALA A 4 -17.21 -23.76 25.41
CA ALA A 4 -17.73 -22.60 24.67
C ALA A 4 -18.46 -21.55 25.54
N ALA A 5 -18.84 -21.87 26.78
CA ALA A 5 -19.61 -20.97 27.66
C ALA A 5 -18.75 -19.88 28.33
N ARG A 6 -17.47 -20.18 28.63
CA ARG A 6 -16.53 -19.26 29.29
C ARG A 6 -16.17 -18.02 28.44
N PRO A 7 -15.83 -18.15 27.14
CA PRO A 7 -15.49 -16.99 26.31
C PRO A 7 -16.68 -16.04 26.09
N ARG A 8 -17.89 -16.59 25.94
CA ARG A 8 -19.12 -15.78 25.77
C ARG A 8 -19.45 -14.96 27.01
N ALA A 9 -19.26 -15.53 28.21
CA ALA A 9 -19.45 -14.80 29.47
C ALA A 9 -18.41 -13.67 29.61
N PHE A 10 -17.13 -13.97 29.34
CA PHE A 10 -16.06 -12.97 29.37
C PHE A 10 -16.31 -11.82 28.39
N ARG A 11 -16.74 -12.12 27.15
CA ARG A 11 -17.07 -11.08 26.16
C ARG A 11 -18.14 -10.10 26.65
N ARG A 12 -19.05 -10.51 27.53
CA ARG A 12 -20.15 -9.66 28.02
C ARG A 12 -19.82 -8.86 29.27
N ALA A 13 -19.05 -9.42 30.19
CA ALA A 13 -18.87 -8.85 31.53
C ALA A 13 -17.40 -8.71 31.96
N GLY A 14 -16.44 -9.13 31.13
CA GLY A 14 -15.02 -9.01 31.44
C GLY A 14 -14.54 -7.55 31.45
N ARG A 15 -13.42 -7.32 32.11
CA ARG A 15 -12.75 -6.02 32.21
C ARG A 15 -11.43 -6.06 31.48
N ILE A 16 -11.28 -5.22 30.47
CA ILE A 16 -10.03 -5.07 29.72
C ILE A 16 -9.46 -3.69 29.95
N VAL A 17 -8.18 -3.64 30.31
CA VAL A 17 -7.40 -2.39 30.39
C VAL A 17 -6.38 -2.35 29.27
N VAL A 18 -6.29 -1.23 28.57
CA VAL A 18 -5.28 -0.95 27.55
C VAL A 18 -4.41 0.21 28.04
N VAL A 19 -3.13 -0.04 28.27
CA VAL A 19 -2.17 0.99 28.70
C VAL A 19 -1.39 1.46 27.47
N GLY A 20 -1.75 2.64 26.96
CA GLY A 20 -1.21 3.25 25.75
C GLY A 20 -2.33 3.73 24.82
N ALA A 21 -2.66 5.02 24.86
CA ALA A 21 -3.72 5.65 24.07
C ALA A 21 -3.23 6.17 22.69
N SER A 22 -2.47 5.34 21.97
CA SER A 22 -1.94 5.66 20.63
C SER A 22 -2.50 4.67 19.59
N LEU A 23 -1.90 4.60 18.40
CA LEU A 23 -2.31 3.71 17.30
C LEU A 23 -2.61 2.27 17.76
N ALA A 24 -1.67 1.60 18.43
CA ALA A 24 -1.85 0.21 18.85
C ALA A 24 -3.04 0.05 19.82
N GLY A 25 -3.17 0.94 20.80
CA GLY A 25 -4.28 0.89 21.76
C GLY A 25 -5.64 1.18 21.11
N LEU A 26 -5.73 2.19 20.23
CA LEU A 26 -6.96 2.48 19.49
C LEU A 26 -7.37 1.30 18.60
N ARG A 27 -6.44 0.72 17.83
CA ARG A 27 -6.75 -0.41 16.94
C ARG A 27 -7.15 -1.65 17.73
N ALA A 28 -6.51 -1.92 18.87
CA ALA A 28 -6.93 -3.02 19.74
C ALA A 28 -8.35 -2.79 20.29
N ALA A 29 -8.67 -1.57 20.73
CA ALA A 29 -9.99 -1.22 21.25
C ALA A 29 -11.09 -1.39 20.19
N GLU A 30 -10.85 -0.94 18.96
CA GLU A 30 -11.76 -1.16 17.82
C GLU A 30 -11.94 -2.65 17.52
N SER A 31 -10.84 -3.39 17.42
CA SER A 31 -10.87 -4.84 17.16
C SER A 31 -11.58 -5.63 18.26
N LEU A 32 -11.42 -5.26 19.53
CA LEU A 32 -12.17 -5.89 20.62
C LEU A 32 -13.68 -5.74 20.40
N ARG A 33 -14.15 -4.55 19.99
CA ARG A 33 -15.56 -4.32 19.68
C ARG A 33 -16.00 -5.05 18.41
N ASP A 34 -15.15 -5.18 17.40
CA ASP A 34 -15.44 -5.98 16.19
C ASP A 34 -15.59 -7.47 16.49
N GLU A 35 -14.77 -7.99 17.40
CA GLU A 35 -14.84 -9.37 17.90
C GLU A 35 -16.01 -9.63 18.89
N GLY A 36 -16.85 -8.61 19.12
CA GLY A 36 -18.06 -8.70 19.93
C GLY A 36 -17.82 -8.61 21.45
N PHE A 37 -16.70 -8.04 21.88
CA PHE A 37 -16.50 -7.66 23.28
C PHE A 37 -17.45 -6.50 23.64
N THR A 38 -18.27 -6.69 24.67
CA THR A 38 -19.25 -5.74 25.21
C THR A 38 -19.00 -5.44 26.69
N GLY A 39 -18.00 -6.07 27.31
CA GLY A 39 -17.53 -5.76 28.66
C GLY A 39 -16.86 -4.39 28.77
N SER A 40 -16.41 -4.06 29.98
CA SER A 40 -15.80 -2.76 30.26
C SER A 40 -14.41 -2.66 29.65
N LEU A 41 -14.14 -1.50 29.05
CA LEU A 41 -12.87 -1.19 28.41
C LEU A 41 -12.36 0.14 28.97
N THR A 42 -11.16 0.13 29.54
CA THR A 42 -10.50 1.34 30.03
C THR A 42 -9.20 1.54 29.26
N ILE A 43 -9.00 2.73 28.70
CA ILE A 43 -7.81 3.09 27.93
C ILE A 43 -7.06 4.17 28.69
N VAL A 44 -5.81 3.88 29.05
CA VAL A 44 -4.93 4.78 29.80
C VAL A 44 -3.89 5.39 28.87
N GLY A 45 -3.71 6.71 28.92
CA GLY A 45 -2.74 7.45 28.13
C GLY A 45 -2.06 8.54 28.94
N ASP A 46 -0.74 8.66 28.76
CA ASP A 46 0.07 9.73 29.34
C ASP A 46 -0.15 11.09 28.64
N GLU A 47 -0.41 11.07 27.33
CA GLU A 47 -0.75 12.27 26.57
C GLU A 47 -2.21 12.71 26.84
N PRO A 48 -2.49 14.03 26.91
CA PRO A 48 -3.81 14.55 27.27
C PRO A 48 -4.81 14.58 26.10
N CYS A 49 -4.41 14.15 24.91
CA CYS A 49 -5.20 14.27 23.69
C CYS A 49 -5.60 12.90 23.13
N GLU A 50 -6.63 12.90 22.27
CA GLU A 50 -7.07 11.69 21.57
C GLU A 50 -5.95 11.10 20.69
N PRO A 51 -5.98 9.78 20.41
CA PRO A 51 -4.97 9.13 19.57
C PRO A 51 -4.79 9.80 18.20
N TYR A 52 -3.54 9.94 17.77
CA TYR A 52 -3.17 10.61 16.53
C TYR A 52 -2.03 9.92 15.79
N ASP A 53 -1.90 10.25 14.49
CA ASP A 53 -0.94 9.63 13.60
C ASP A 53 0.41 10.34 13.73
N ARG A 54 1.46 9.54 14.00
CA ARG A 54 2.82 10.06 14.24
C ARG A 54 3.68 10.25 12.98
N PRO A 55 3.55 9.46 11.89
CA PRO A 55 4.33 9.66 10.67
C PRO A 55 4.28 11.07 10.06
N PRO A 56 3.17 11.84 10.15
CA PRO A 56 3.14 13.22 9.65
C PRO A 56 3.98 14.23 10.44
N LEU A 57 4.33 13.91 11.70
CA LEU A 57 4.99 14.85 12.62
C LEU A 57 6.39 15.27 12.18
N SER A 58 7.11 14.42 11.45
CA SER A 58 8.44 14.71 10.89
C SER A 58 8.39 15.19 9.44
N LYS A 59 7.20 15.32 8.85
CA LYS A 59 6.97 15.59 7.43
C LYS A 59 5.95 16.72 7.25
N GLN A 60 4.68 16.38 7.01
CA GLN A 60 3.61 17.31 6.64
C GLN A 60 3.36 18.40 7.69
N VAL A 61 3.57 18.08 8.97
CA VAL A 61 3.48 19.09 10.04
C VAL A 61 4.64 20.07 9.95
N LEU A 62 5.86 19.58 9.76
CA LEU A 62 7.04 20.43 9.66
C LEU A 62 7.07 21.24 8.36
N THR A 63 6.49 20.75 7.26
CA THR A 63 6.32 21.54 6.02
C THR A 63 5.22 22.58 6.15
N GLY A 64 4.32 22.44 7.14
CA GLY A 64 3.19 23.33 7.38
C GLY A 64 1.98 23.02 6.50
N TRP A 65 2.01 21.92 5.76
CA TRP A 65 0.87 21.47 4.94
C TRP A 65 -0.30 20.99 5.81
N VAL A 66 -0.01 20.40 6.97
CA VAL A 66 -1.02 19.91 7.92
C VAL A 66 -0.72 20.47 9.32
N PRO A 67 -1.68 21.11 10.00
CA PRO A 67 -1.54 21.48 11.41
C PRO A 67 -1.30 20.26 12.32
N ALA A 68 -0.55 20.42 13.41
CA ALA A 68 -0.23 19.29 14.29
C ALA A 68 -1.47 18.64 14.92
N ASP A 69 -2.50 19.43 15.24
CA ASP A 69 -3.80 18.99 15.78
C ASP A 69 -4.70 18.30 14.74
N ALA A 70 -4.46 18.54 13.45
CA ALA A 70 -5.16 17.88 12.34
C ALA A 70 -4.64 16.46 12.00
N THR A 71 -3.79 15.88 12.86
CA THR A 71 -3.22 14.52 12.69
C THR A 71 -4.04 13.42 13.35
N THR A 72 -5.27 13.71 13.79
CA THR A 72 -6.09 12.77 14.59
C THR A 72 -6.33 11.47 13.84
N LEU A 73 -6.18 10.33 14.51
CA LEU A 73 -6.38 9.03 13.87
C LEU A 73 -7.87 8.83 13.58
N PRO A 74 -8.25 8.54 12.33
CA PRO A 74 -9.62 8.18 12.02
C PRO A 74 -10.02 6.91 12.78
N ARG A 75 -11.15 6.99 13.47
CA ARG A 75 -11.78 5.83 14.10
C ARG A 75 -12.47 4.99 13.02
N ARG A 76 -12.21 3.68 13.02
CA ARG A 76 -12.89 2.70 12.16
C ARG A 76 -14.33 2.47 12.62
N ARG A 77 -14.58 2.67 13.92
CA ARG A 77 -15.88 2.56 14.57
C ARG A 77 -15.94 3.34 15.89
N ALA A 78 -17.14 3.50 16.43
CA ALA A 78 -17.31 3.96 17.81
C ALA A 78 -16.69 2.96 18.80
N VAL A 79 -15.95 3.50 19.78
CA VAL A 79 -15.33 2.76 20.88
C VAL A 79 -15.92 3.30 22.18
N ASP A 80 -16.91 2.58 22.70
CA ASP A 80 -17.42 2.81 24.06
C ASP A 80 -16.37 2.32 25.06
N ALA A 81 -15.63 3.25 25.67
CA ALA A 81 -14.56 2.99 26.61
C ALA A 81 -14.40 4.17 27.58
N GLU A 82 -13.89 3.89 28.77
CA GLU A 82 -13.41 4.92 29.69
C GLU A 82 -12.00 5.36 29.25
N TRP A 83 -11.85 6.64 28.92
CA TRP A 83 -10.58 7.22 28.48
C TRP A 83 -9.93 8.00 29.62
N LEU A 84 -8.82 7.49 30.12
CA LEU A 84 -8.00 8.10 31.18
C LEU A 84 -6.74 8.70 30.53
N LEU A 85 -6.89 9.88 29.94
CA LEU A 85 -5.84 10.61 29.23
C LEU A 85 -5.13 11.62 30.14
N GLY A 86 -3.87 11.93 29.85
CA GLY A 86 -3.05 12.85 30.65
C GLY A 86 -2.52 12.25 31.96
N VAL A 87 -2.69 10.95 32.18
CA VAL A 87 -2.27 10.25 33.42
C VAL A 87 -1.53 8.96 33.05
N PRO A 88 -0.20 8.88 33.24
CA PRO A 88 0.56 7.69 32.93
C PRO A 88 0.30 6.56 33.93
N ALA A 89 0.43 5.31 33.46
CA ALA A 89 0.61 4.16 34.35
C ALA A 89 1.99 4.22 35.01
N ASP A 90 2.08 3.87 36.29
CA ASP A 90 3.32 3.92 37.09
C ASP A 90 3.63 2.59 37.82
N GLY A 91 2.75 1.59 37.69
CA GLY A 91 2.92 0.29 38.32
C GLY A 91 1.94 -0.76 37.79
N LEU A 92 2.35 -2.02 37.90
CA LEU A 92 1.53 -3.20 37.57
C LEU A 92 1.65 -4.24 38.68
N ASP A 93 0.52 -4.63 39.27
CA ASP A 93 0.42 -5.73 40.23
C ASP A 93 -0.31 -6.92 39.61
N LEU A 94 0.45 -7.96 39.26
CA LEU A 94 -0.07 -9.22 38.71
C LEU A 94 -0.64 -10.15 39.79
N ALA A 95 -0.40 -9.92 41.07
CA ALA A 95 -1.01 -10.73 42.12
C ALA A 95 -2.46 -10.32 42.38
N THR A 96 -2.75 -9.02 42.26
CA THR A 96 -4.09 -8.46 42.47
C THR A 96 -4.81 -8.05 41.18
N HIS A 97 -4.13 -8.11 40.03
CA HIS A 97 -4.62 -7.67 38.72
C HIS A 97 -5.04 -6.20 38.68
N HIS A 98 -4.15 -5.31 39.13
CA HIS A 98 -4.36 -3.85 39.08
C HIS A 98 -3.24 -3.14 38.30
N VAL A 99 -3.64 -2.13 37.51
CA VAL A 99 -2.73 -1.10 36.99
C VAL A 99 -2.79 0.10 37.91
N ARG A 100 -1.65 0.56 38.41
CA ARG A 100 -1.55 1.79 39.19
C ARG A 100 -1.22 2.96 38.29
N LEU A 101 -1.94 4.06 38.49
CA LEU A 101 -1.75 5.32 37.78
C LEU A 101 -0.97 6.31 38.64
N ALA A 102 -0.26 7.24 38.00
CA ALA A 102 0.55 8.24 38.69
C ALA A 102 -0.26 9.21 39.58
N ASP A 103 -1.58 9.29 39.42
CA ASP A 103 -2.47 10.06 40.30
C ASP A 103 -3.01 9.25 41.49
N GLY A 104 -2.52 8.02 41.68
CA GLY A 104 -2.87 7.14 42.79
C GLY A 104 -4.09 6.24 42.54
N ARG A 105 -4.78 6.35 41.40
CA ARG A 105 -5.86 5.42 41.05
C ARG A 105 -5.32 4.02 40.77
N GLU A 106 -6.08 3.02 41.17
CA GLU A 106 -5.84 1.61 40.85
C GLU A 106 -6.97 1.07 39.99
N ILE A 107 -6.64 0.61 38.79
CA ILE A 107 -7.60 0.16 37.79
C ILE A 107 -7.56 -1.37 37.72
N PRO A 108 -8.62 -2.09 38.14
CA PRO A 108 -8.65 -3.54 38.10
C PRO A 108 -8.84 -4.05 36.66
N PHE A 109 -8.23 -5.18 36.33
CA PHE A 109 -8.40 -5.83 35.03
C PHE A 109 -8.63 -7.34 35.16
N ASP A 110 -9.27 -7.91 34.14
CA ASP A 110 -9.27 -9.35 33.90
C ASP A 110 -8.30 -9.72 32.78
N ARG A 111 -8.05 -8.80 31.84
CA ARG A 111 -6.95 -8.85 30.87
C ARG A 111 -6.35 -7.47 30.63
N LEU A 112 -5.04 -7.42 30.40
CA LEU A 112 -4.25 -6.20 30.19
C LEU A 112 -3.57 -6.23 28.82
N LEU A 113 -3.64 -5.12 28.09
CA LEU A 113 -2.80 -4.86 26.92
C LEU A 113 -1.80 -3.74 27.20
N ILE A 114 -0.51 -4.04 27.05
CA ILE A 114 0.60 -3.08 27.14
C ILE A 114 0.91 -2.56 25.73
N ALA A 115 0.58 -1.30 25.48
CA ALA A 115 0.74 -0.60 24.21
C ALA A 115 1.43 0.77 24.38
N THR A 116 2.32 0.88 25.37
CA THR A 116 2.97 2.14 25.77
C THR A 116 4.00 2.66 24.77
N GLY A 117 4.36 1.86 23.77
CA GLY A 117 5.25 2.24 22.68
C GLY A 117 6.62 2.73 23.14
N VAL A 118 7.11 3.77 22.45
CA VAL A 118 8.43 4.38 22.70
C VAL A 118 8.35 5.91 22.81
N ARG A 119 9.35 6.48 23.47
CA ARG A 119 9.67 7.92 23.48
C ARG A 119 10.97 8.20 22.73
N ALA A 120 11.15 9.43 22.25
CA ALA A 120 12.42 9.84 21.62
C ALA A 120 13.55 9.82 22.66
N ARG A 121 14.74 9.35 22.26
CA ARG A 121 15.94 9.42 23.10
C ARG A 121 16.35 10.89 23.25
N PRO A 122 16.36 11.45 24.47
CA PRO A 122 16.78 12.82 24.67
C PRO A 122 18.30 12.94 24.48
N TRP A 123 18.78 14.18 24.40
CA TRP A 123 20.20 14.44 24.54
C TRP A 123 20.66 14.02 25.94
N PHE A 124 21.82 13.36 26.03
CA PHE A 124 22.25 12.66 27.24
C PHE A 124 22.75 13.59 28.36
N VAL A 125 23.02 14.87 28.05
CA VAL A 125 23.33 15.90 29.05
C VAL A 125 22.12 16.80 29.27
N GLU A 126 21.48 16.70 30.44
CA GLU A 126 20.21 17.37 30.74
C GLU A 126 20.26 18.90 30.57
N SER A 127 21.33 19.55 31.05
CA SER A 127 21.51 21.01 30.92
C SER A 127 21.64 21.46 29.47
N GLU A 128 22.17 20.60 28.59
CA GLU A 128 22.32 20.88 27.17
C GLU A 128 21.01 20.58 26.41
N ALA A 129 20.27 19.54 26.84
CA ALA A 129 18.95 19.22 26.32
C ALA A 129 17.93 20.34 26.58
N ALA A 130 18.08 21.06 27.70
CA ALA A 130 17.20 22.16 28.10
C ALA A 130 17.48 23.49 27.36
N LEU A 131 18.50 23.56 26.50
CA LEU A 131 18.79 24.76 25.73
C LEU A 131 17.64 25.11 24.78
N ALA A 132 17.25 26.38 24.75
CA ALA A 132 16.26 26.87 23.79
C ALA A 132 16.82 26.71 22.36
N GLY A 133 16.09 26.00 21.51
CA GLY A 133 16.54 25.64 20.16
C GLY A 133 16.95 24.16 20.01
N VAL A 134 16.99 23.38 21.10
CA VAL A 134 17.21 21.93 21.04
C VAL A 134 15.86 21.21 21.07
N PHE A 135 15.61 20.35 20.10
CA PHE A 135 14.35 19.63 19.93
C PHE A 135 14.58 18.12 19.78
N VAL A 136 13.61 17.34 20.23
CA VAL A 136 13.34 15.98 19.75
C VAL A 136 12.00 16.01 18.99
N VAL A 137 11.67 14.97 18.23
CA VAL A 137 10.35 14.85 17.58
C VAL A 137 9.73 13.49 17.88
N ARG A 138 8.57 13.48 18.56
CA ARG A 138 7.77 12.26 18.82
C ARG A 138 6.29 12.56 19.07
N THR A 139 6.00 13.67 19.77
CA THR A 139 4.63 14.11 20.08
C THR A 139 4.21 15.28 19.19
N ARG A 140 2.93 15.65 19.25
CA ARG A 140 2.41 16.86 18.60
C ARG A 140 3.10 18.12 19.12
N GLU A 141 3.34 18.25 20.43
CA GLU A 141 4.00 19.43 20.99
C GLU A 141 5.43 19.56 20.47
N HIS A 142 6.16 18.45 20.37
CA HIS A 142 7.50 18.43 19.81
C HIS A 142 7.52 18.92 18.35
N ALA A 143 6.66 18.36 17.50
CA ALA A 143 6.59 18.71 16.08
C ALA A 143 6.17 20.16 15.87
N GLU A 144 5.19 20.63 16.62
CA GLU A 144 4.70 22.00 16.56
C GLU A 144 5.73 23.02 17.09
N GLY A 145 6.47 22.67 18.15
CA GLY A 145 7.60 23.45 18.65
C GLY A 145 8.71 23.60 17.60
N LEU A 146 9.11 22.50 16.97
CA LEU A 146 10.10 22.52 15.89
C LEU A 146 9.59 23.29 14.67
N ARG A 147 8.34 23.09 14.25
CA ARG A 147 7.72 23.82 13.13
C ARG A 147 7.80 25.33 13.33
N ARG A 148 7.50 25.82 14.54
CA ARG A 148 7.63 27.25 14.89
C ARG A 148 9.07 27.73 14.81
N ALA A 149 10.02 26.95 15.32
CA ALA A 149 11.44 27.30 15.24
C ALA A 149 11.96 27.33 13.79
N LEU A 150 11.50 26.43 12.92
CA LEU A 150 11.83 26.46 11.50
C LEU A 150 11.18 27.65 10.78
N ALA A 151 9.97 28.06 11.20
CA ALA A 151 9.25 29.19 10.61
C ALA A 151 9.93 30.55 10.87
N THR A 152 10.83 30.66 11.86
CA THR A 152 11.61 31.89 12.07
C THR A 152 12.73 32.07 11.04
N GLY A 153 12.97 31.08 10.17
CA GLY A 153 14.03 31.12 9.17
C GLY A 153 15.43 31.06 9.78
N PRO A 154 15.77 30.00 10.56
CA PRO A 154 17.09 29.89 11.17
C PRO A 154 18.18 29.85 10.11
N SER A 155 19.32 30.48 10.41
CA SER A 155 20.48 30.51 9.51
C SER A 155 21.04 29.11 9.21
N ARG A 156 20.91 28.18 10.16
CA ARG A 156 21.23 26.76 10.00
C ARG A 156 20.52 25.90 11.03
N VAL A 157 20.14 24.70 10.62
CA VAL A 157 19.67 23.61 11.47
C VAL A 157 20.76 22.53 11.57
N LEU A 158 21.01 22.01 12.76
CA LEU A 158 21.80 20.80 13.00
C LEU A 158 20.86 19.64 13.27
N VAL A 159 21.02 18.52 12.56
CA VAL A 159 20.36 17.25 12.88
C VAL A 159 21.42 16.30 13.41
N VAL A 160 21.19 15.73 14.59
CA VAL A 160 22.08 14.78 15.25
C VAL A 160 21.49 13.37 15.12
N GLY A 161 22.08 12.57 14.23
CA GLY A 161 21.59 11.25 13.84
C GLY A 161 20.85 11.28 12.50
N ALA A 162 21.24 10.39 11.60
CA ALA A 162 20.73 10.21 10.24
C ALA A 162 19.94 8.89 10.09
N GLY A 163 19.15 8.54 11.12
CA GLY A 163 18.04 7.60 10.98
C GLY A 163 16.89 8.18 10.12
N PHE A 164 15.80 7.44 9.94
CA PHE A 164 14.68 7.91 9.09
C PHE A 164 14.13 9.28 9.52
N THR A 165 13.85 9.47 10.81
CA THR A 165 13.36 10.77 11.33
C THR A 165 14.34 11.91 11.05
N GLY A 166 15.65 11.69 11.24
CA GLY A 166 16.66 12.71 11.00
C GLY A 166 16.74 13.10 9.52
N CYS A 167 16.70 12.11 8.63
CA CYS A 167 16.74 12.35 7.19
C CYS A 167 15.45 13.02 6.67
N GLU A 168 14.28 12.66 7.20
CA GLU A 168 13.01 13.33 6.89
C GLU A 168 13.04 14.80 7.30
N ILE A 169 13.56 15.12 8.49
CA ILE A 169 13.66 16.50 8.97
C ILE A 169 14.67 17.30 8.13
N ALA A 170 15.80 16.70 7.76
CA ALA A 170 16.77 17.32 6.84
C ALA A 170 16.14 17.62 5.47
N SER A 171 15.33 16.69 4.95
CA SER A 171 14.53 16.90 3.74
C SER A 171 13.60 18.11 3.86
N VAL A 172 12.82 18.20 4.94
CA VAL A 172 11.91 19.34 5.16
C VAL A 172 12.67 20.66 5.26
N CYS A 173 13.84 20.67 5.89
CA CYS A 173 14.68 21.87 5.95
C CYS A 173 15.08 22.33 4.55
N ARG A 174 15.54 21.41 3.69
CA ARG A 174 15.92 21.73 2.30
C ARG A 174 14.73 22.15 1.44
N GLU A 175 13.57 21.50 1.59
CA GLU A 175 12.32 21.90 0.92
C GLU A 175 11.91 23.34 1.26
N ARG A 176 12.19 23.78 2.49
CA ARG A 176 11.95 25.14 2.97
C ARG A 176 13.09 26.13 2.71
N GLY A 177 14.14 25.72 2.00
CA GLY A 177 15.31 26.55 1.71
C GLY A 177 16.21 26.83 2.92
N ILE A 178 16.06 26.09 4.02
CA ILE A 178 16.86 26.24 5.25
C ILE A 178 18.16 25.43 5.12
N PRO A 179 19.34 26.03 5.36
CA PRO A 179 20.59 25.29 5.44
C PRO A 179 20.58 24.26 6.58
N VAL A 180 21.01 23.03 6.30
CA VAL A 180 21.04 21.96 7.29
C VAL A 180 22.37 21.20 7.25
N THR A 181 22.92 20.94 8.44
CA THR A 181 24.02 20.01 8.66
C THR A 181 23.48 18.77 9.35
N VAL A 182 23.83 17.59 8.85
CA VAL A 182 23.49 16.31 9.48
C VAL A 182 24.78 15.68 9.99
N ALA A 183 24.85 15.39 11.29
CA ALA A 183 25.97 14.68 11.91
C ALA A 183 25.54 13.25 12.22
N GLU A 184 26.27 12.28 11.66
CA GLU A 184 26.01 10.84 11.77
C GLU A 184 27.25 10.10 12.26
N LEU A 185 27.07 9.21 13.24
CA LEU A 185 28.14 8.40 13.81
C LEU A 185 28.59 7.29 12.85
N ALA A 186 27.64 6.65 12.16
CA ALA A 186 27.93 5.65 11.16
C ALA A 186 28.62 6.26 9.92
N SER A 187 29.20 5.41 9.08
CA SER A 187 29.86 5.85 7.84
C SER A 187 28.87 6.38 6.79
N ALA A 188 27.57 6.05 6.92
CA ALA A 188 26.51 6.49 6.02
C ALA A 188 25.17 6.67 6.78
N PRO A 189 24.27 7.55 6.29
CA PRO A 189 22.88 7.62 6.76
C PRO A 189 22.18 6.27 6.67
N LEU A 190 21.21 6.04 7.54
CA LEU A 190 20.38 4.83 7.54
C LEU A 190 21.15 3.51 7.64
N ALA A 191 22.46 3.50 7.94
CA ALA A 191 23.29 2.29 7.93
C ALA A 191 22.77 1.21 8.89
N GLY A 192 22.23 1.59 10.06
CA GLY A 192 21.60 0.65 10.99
C GLY A 192 20.27 0.07 10.51
N ALA A 193 19.59 0.73 9.56
CA ALA A 193 18.28 0.32 9.07
C ALA A 193 18.34 -0.36 7.69
N LEU A 194 19.24 0.09 6.80
CA LEU A 194 19.34 -0.34 5.40
C LEU A 194 20.72 -0.89 5.00
N GLY A 195 21.72 -0.82 5.89
CA GLY A 195 23.11 -1.18 5.60
C GLY A 195 23.86 -0.06 4.88
N THR A 196 25.19 -0.09 4.90
CA THR A 196 26.02 0.99 4.32
C THR A 196 25.89 1.08 2.81
N VAL A 197 25.67 -0.02 2.09
CA VAL A 197 25.54 -0.01 0.63
C VAL A 197 24.38 0.88 0.18
N ILE A 198 23.20 0.71 0.78
CA ILE A 198 22.03 1.55 0.49
C ILE A 198 22.12 2.89 1.24
N GLY A 199 22.81 2.91 2.39
CA GLY A 199 23.10 4.14 3.12
C GLY A 199 23.91 5.16 2.31
N GLU A 200 24.88 4.73 1.51
CA GLU A 200 25.64 5.63 0.62
C GLU A 200 24.75 6.24 -0.47
N VAL A 201 23.80 5.48 -1.00
CA VAL A 201 22.79 6.01 -1.93
C VAL A 201 21.95 7.10 -1.26
N ALA A 202 21.56 6.89 0.01
CA ALA A 202 20.87 7.92 0.79
C ALA A 202 21.78 9.13 1.10
N ALA A 203 23.10 8.91 1.26
CA ALA A 203 24.07 9.98 1.44
C ALA A 203 24.19 10.86 0.18
N ASP A 204 24.28 10.24 -0.99
CA ASP A 204 24.34 10.93 -2.28
C ASP A 204 23.05 11.73 -2.53
N LEU A 205 21.89 11.14 -2.23
CA LEU A 205 20.61 11.84 -2.28
C LEU A 205 20.60 13.10 -1.40
N GLN A 206 21.09 13.01 -0.16
CA GLN A 206 21.17 14.16 0.76
C GLN A 206 22.11 15.25 0.24
N ARG A 207 23.31 14.87 -0.20
CA ARG A 207 24.32 15.81 -0.72
C ARG A 207 23.85 16.50 -1.99
N ALA A 208 23.20 15.77 -2.90
CA ALA A 208 22.61 16.31 -4.12
C ALA A 208 21.54 17.39 -3.83
N HIS A 209 20.84 17.29 -2.70
CA HIS A 209 19.87 18.28 -2.25
C HIS A 209 20.48 19.40 -1.38
N GLY A 210 21.80 19.44 -1.22
CA GLY A 210 22.53 20.51 -0.53
C GLY A 210 22.58 20.38 0.99
N VAL A 211 22.47 19.16 1.53
CA VAL A 211 22.74 18.88 2.94
C VAL A 211 24.26 18.84 3.18
N ASP A 212 24.73 19.53 4.24
CA ASP A 212 26.09 19.35 4.78
C ASP A 212 26.10 18.06 5.63
N LEU A 213 26.28 16.91 4.97
CA LEU A 213 26.26 15.60 5.60
C LEU A 213 27.67 15.21 6.08
N ARG A 214 27.82 15.04 7.40
CA ARG A 214 29.05 14.62 8.06
C ARG A 214 28.84 13.25 8.70
N CYS A 215 29.41 12.22 8.10
CA CYS A 215 29.39 10.85 8.60
C CYS A 215 30.67 10.51 9.35
N GLY A 216 30.66 9.46 10.17
CA GLY A 216 31.81 9.02 10.95
C GLY A 216 32.22 9.99 12.06
N VAL A 217 31.31 10.88 12.48
CA VAL A 217 31.56 11.91 13.49
C VAL A 217 30.54 11.84 14.61
N GLN A 218 30.97 12.07 15.84
CA GLN A 218 30.10 12.13 17.00
C GLN A 218 29.92 13.57 17.47
N VAL A 219 28.68 14.01 17.66
CA VAL A 219 28.42 15.24 18.43
C VAL A 219 28.71 14.91 19.90
N VAL A 220 29.64 15.64 20.52
CA VAL A 220 30.05 15.40 21.91
C VAL A 220 29.48 16.43 22.88
N ARG A 221 29.09 17.62 22.37
CA ARG A 221 28.61 18.72 23.21
C ARG A 221 27.72 19.68 22.44
N LEU A 222 26.65 20.14 23.07
CA LEU A 222 25.85 21.29 22.62
C LEU A 222 26.13 22.52 23.50
N GLU A 223 26.38 23.66 22.88
CA GLU A 223 26.76 24.91 23.55
C GLU A 223 25.67 25.97 23.35
N GLY A 224 25.33 26.66 24.44
CA GLY A 224 24.38 27.77 24.45
C GLY A 224 25.03 29.13 24.73
N ASP A 225 24.31 30.20 24.40
CA ASP A 225 24.66 31.56 24.82
C ASP A 225 24.28 31.82 26.30
N ALA A 226 24.66 32.99 26.83
CA ALA A 226 24.35 33.39 28.20
C ALA A 226 22.84 33.48 28.52
N ARG A 227 21.97 33.44 27.51
CA ARG A 227 20.51 33.40 27.65
C ARG A 227 19.95 31.97 27.52
N GLY A 228 20.81 30.96 27.47
CA GLY A 228 20.42 29.55 27.36
C GLY A 228 19.93 29.14 25.97
N ARG A 229 20.25 29.88 24.91
CA ARG A 229 19.88 29.51 23.53
C ARG A 229 21.01 28.74 22.87
N PHE A 230 20.70 27.64 22.20
CA PHE A 230 21.66 26.86 21.41
C PHE A 230 22.34 27.72 20.33
N ARG A 231 23.66 27.56 20.20
CA ARG A 231 24.48 28.30 19.22
C ARG A 231 25.46 27.44 18.44
N ARG A 232 25.93 26.35 19.03
CA ARG A 232 27.03 25.57 18.47
C ARG A 232 27.00 24.14 18.97
N ALA A 233 27.38 23.20 18.11
CA ALA A 233 27.76 21.85 18.49
C ALA A 233 29.26 21.61 18.28
N ARG A 234 29.88 20.83 19.17
CA ARG A 234 31.25 20.32 18.99
C ARG A 234 31.21 18.86 18.58
N LEU A 235 32.06 18.51 17.63
CA LEU A 235 32.27 17.14 17.20
C LEU A 235 33.54 16.55 17.85
N ASP A 236 33.65 15.22 17.84
CA ASP A 236 34.81 14.48 18.35
C ASP A 236 36.08 14.67 17.52
N ASP A 237 35.94 15.01 16.23
CA ASP A 237 37.04 15.39 15.34
C ASP A 237 37.61 16.80 15.61
N GLY A 238 37.06 17.51 16.60
CA GLY A 238 37.45 18.87 16.99
C GLY A 238 36.81 19.99 16.16
N SER A 239 36.09 19.66 15.09
CA SER A 239 35.32 20.62 14.31
C SER A 239 34.06 21.07 15.06
N THR A 240 33.44 22.14 14.56
CA THR A 240 32.23 22.71 15.16
C THR A 240 31.19 23.01 14.09
N VAL A 241 29.93 23.06 14.51
CA VAL A 241 28.79 23.44 13.68
C VAL A 241 28.03 24.54 14.40
N ASP A 242 28.05 25.76 13.83
CA ASP A 242 27.24 26.87 14.29
C ASP A 242 25.82 26.74 13.73
N ALA A 243 24.82 26.71 14.60
CA ALA A 243 23.42 26.53 14.25
C ALA A 243 22.51 27.14 15.32
N GLU A 244 21.27 27.47 14.94
CA GLU A 244 20.28 28.09 15.85
C GLU A 244 19.22 27.10 16.33
N VAL A 245 19.10 25.98 15.61
CA VAL A 245 18.21 24.88 15.94
C VAL A 245 19.01 23.58 15.87
N ALA A 246 18.89 22.74 16.89
CA ALA A 246 19.39 21.37 16.90
C ALA A 246 18.22 20.39 17.05
N VAL A 247 18.21 19.34 16.24
CA VAL A 247 17.24 18.25 16.33
C VAL A 247 17.96 16.95 16.69
N VAL A 248 17.64 16.39 17.84
CA VAL A 248 18.23 15.17 18.38
C VAL A 248 17.40 13.98 17.89
N ALA A 249 17.98 13.18 16.99
CA ALA A 249 17.37 12.03 16.34
C ALA A 249 18.14 10.73 16.62
N LEU A 250 18.45 10.49 17.90
CA LEU A 250 19.29 9.39 18.38
C LEU A 250 18.54 8.05 18.62
N GLY A 251 17.42 7.85 17.93
CA GLY A 251 16.55 6.69 18.11
C GLY A 251 15.59 6.81 19.30
N SER A 252 15.02 5.67 19.70
CA SER A 252 13.89 5.60 20.64
C SER A 252 14.21 4.80 21.90
N ILE A 253 13.46 5.05 22.97
CA ILE A 253 13.50 4.30 24.25
C ILE A 253 12.12 3.67 24.47
N ARG A 254 12.06 2.37 24.79
CA ARG A 254 10.81 1.65 25.09
C ARG A 254 10.28 2.07 26.46
N ASN A 255 8.98 2.33 26.55
CA ASN A 255 8.32 2.78 27.78
C ASN A 255 7.96 1.59 28.68
N THR A 256 8.98 1.00 29.32
CA THR A 256 8.87 -0.22 30.15
C THR A 256 9.16 0.04 31.63
N GLU A 257 9.54 1.26 32.02
CA GLU A 257 10.00 1.58 33.37
C GLU A 257 8.94 1.32 34.45
N TRP A 258 7.66 1.54 34.13
CA TRP A 258 6.51 1.32 35.01
C TRP A 258 6.22 -0.17 35.28
N LEU A 259 6.82 -1.08 34.50
CA LEU A 259 6.70 -2.53 34.68
C LEU A 259 7.73 -3.11 35.64
N ARG A 260 8.64 -2.28 36.17
CA ARG A 260 9.70 -2.72 37.08
C ARG A 260 9.10 -3.40 38.30
N GLY A 261 9.50 -4.64 38.56
CA GLY A 261 9.02 -5.43 39.70
C GLY A 261 7.68 -6.14 39.49
N SER A 262 7.06 -6.01 38.32
CA SER A 262 5.80 -6.70 37.98
C SER A 262 5.94 -8.23 37.83
N GLY A 263 7.16 -8.73 37.60
CA GLY A 263 7.41 -10.13 37.26
C GLY A 263 7.34 -10.44 35.76
N LEU A 264 7.09 -9.45 34.90
CA LEU A 264 7.18 -9.61 33.45
C LEU A 264 8.62 -9.54 32.94
N ALA A 265 8.90 -10.27 31.85
CA ALA A 265 10.12 -10.15 31.04
C ALA A 265 10.12 -8.83 30.24
N ALA A 266 10.24 -7.72 30.96
CA ALA A 266 10.23 -6.37 30.44
C ALA A 266 11.50 -5.61 30.82
N GLY A 267 12.11 -4.93 29.85
CA GLY A 267 13.36 -4.18 30.08
C GLY A 267 13.63 -3.15 28.99
N GLU A 268 14.90 -2.77 28.82
CA GLU A 268 15.32 -1.79 27.80
C GLU A 268 15.01 -2.23 26.36
N TRP A 269 14.83 -3.54 26.15
CA TRP A 269 14.53 -4.17 24.85
C TRP A 269 13.03 -4.24 24.53
N GLY A 270 12.15 -3.87 25.46
CA GLY A 270 10.70 -3.99 25.34
C GLY A 270 10.10 -5.06 26.27
N VAL A 271 8.82 -5.39 26.03
CA VAL A 271 8.07 -6.46 26.72
C VAL A 271 8.14 -7.71 25.84
N THR A 272 8.79 -8.77 26.32
CA THR A 272 8.89 -10.00 25.54
C THR A 272 7.55 -10.71 25.48
N CYS A 273 7.14 -11.11 24.28
CA CYS A 273 5.88 -11.79 24.02
C CYS A 273 6.06 -13.02 23.14
N ASP A 274 5.06 -13.90 23.13
CA ASP A 274 4.97 -14.99 22.15
C ASP A 274 4.35 -14.50 20.81
N THR A 275 4.17 -15.43 19.86
CA THR A 275 3.51 -15.11 18.58
C THR A 275 2.03 -14.76 18.74
N GLY A 276 1.39 -15.10 19.86
CA GLY A 276 0.02 -14.69 20.18
C GLY A 276 -0.08 -13.32 20.82
N CYS A 277 1.02 -12.55 20.89
CA CYS A 277 1.14 -11.27 21.57
C CYS A 277 0.94 -11.36 23.11
N ARG A 278 1.08 -12.55 23.70
CA ARG A 278 0.99 -12.75 25.17
C ARG A 278 2.34 -12.48 25.80
N ALA A 279 2.38 -11.68 26.87
CA ALA A 279 3.61 -11.33 27.56
C ALA A 279 4.22 -12.55 28.28
N LEU A 280 5.55 -12.61 28.34
CA LEU A 280 6.28 -13.60 29.12
C LEU A 280 6.60 -13.05 30.51
N ASP A 281 6.60 -13.92 31.51
CA ASP A 281 7.14 -13.64 32.84
C ASP A 281 8.69 -13.75 32.86
N THR A 282 9.31 -13.38 33.98
CA THR A 282 10.77 -13.50 34.17
C THR A 282 11.31 -14.94 34.14
N ASN A 283 10.44 -15.95 34.18
CA ASN A 283 10.80 -17.36 34.02
C ASN A 283 10.63 -17.86 32.58
N GLY A 284 10.21 -16.99 31.65
CA GLY A 284 9.93 -17.32 30.26
C GLY A 284 8.58 -18.01 30.04
N GLN A 285 7.68 -18.00 31.02
CA GLN A 285 6.33 -18.55 30.90
C GLN A 285 5.37 -17.52 30.32
N VAL A 286 4.50 -17.97 29.43
CA VAL A 286 3.48 -17.12 28.81
C VAL A 286 2.37 -16.83 29.81
N THR A 287 2.04 -15.55 29.99
CA THR A 287 0.92 -15.11 30.82
C THR A 287 -0.43 -15.38 30.12
N GLY A 288 -1.48 -15.67 30.90
CA GLY A 288 -2.81 -15.95 30.36
C GLY A 288 -3.66 -14.70 30.07
N ASP A 289 -3.26 -13.58 30.65
CA ASP A 289 -4.08 -12.38 30.84
C ASP A 289 -3.36 -11.07 30.47
N VAL A 290 -2.03 -11.10 30.24
CA VAL A 290 -1.26 -9.91 29.83
C VAL A 290 -0.75 -10.05 28.40
N PHE A 291 -0.95 -9.01 27.61
CA PHE A 291 -0.60 -8.92 26.21
C PHE A 291 0.27 -7.69 25.96
N ALA A 292 1.06 -7.67 24.89
CA ALA A 292 1.72 -6.45 24.43
C ALA A 292 1.67 -6.29 22.91
N ALA A 293 1.59 -5.03 22.45
CA ALA A 293 1.54 -4.69 21.03
C ALA A 293 2.19 -3.33 20.73
N GLY A 294 2.62 -3.14 19.49
CA GLY A 294 3.28 -1.92 19.01
C GLY A 294 4.76 -1.85 19.37
N ASP A 295 5.33 -0.65 19.33
CA ASP A 295 6.78 -0.40 19.45
C ASP A 295 7.42 -0.96 20.75
N VAL A 296 6.62 -1.21 21.79
CA VAL A 296 7.08 -1.78 23.07
C VAL A 296 7.19 -3.30 23.04
N ALA A 297 6.48 -3.98 22.14
CA ALA A 297 6.42 -5.43 22.10
C ALA A 297 7.66 -6.01 21.42
N ARG A 298 8.32 -6.95 22.10
CA ARG A 298 9.42 -7.74 21.57
C ARG A 298 8.90 -9.15 21.29
N CYS A 299 8.59 -9.45 20.04
CA CYS A 299 7.94 -10.70 19.63
C CYS A 299 8.82 -11.52 18.67
N PRO A 300 8.58 -12.83 18.50
CA PRO A 300 9.33 -13.65 17.57
C PRO A 300 9.03 -13.23 16.13
N ASP A 301 10.06 -13.02 15.31
CA ASP A 301 9.91 -12.83 13.88
C ASP A 301 9.52 -14.17 13.21
N PRO A 302 8.49 -14.19 12.35
CA PRO A 302 8.02 -15.43 11.73
C PRO A 302 8.96 -15.96 10.62
N VAL A 303 9.87 -15.14 10.11
CA VAL A 303 10.71 -15.46 8.94
C VAL A 303 12.13 -15.82 9.37
N ASP A 304 12.67 -15.14 10.39
CA ASP A 304 14.05 -15.31 10.86
C ASP A 304 14.17 -16.20 12.11
N GLY A 305 13.75 -17.46 11.99
CA GLY A 305 14.01 -18.48 13.02
C GLY A 305 13.47 -18.14 14.42
N HIS A 306 12.39 -17.36 14.52
CA HIS A 306 11.80 -16.89 15.77
C HIS A 306 12.69 -15.97 16.61
N ARG A 307 13.63 -15.26 15.98
CA ARG A 307 14.41 -14.24 16.68
C ARG A 307 13.47 -13.18 17.27
N LEU A 308 13.70 -12.82 18.53
CA LEU A 308 12.91 -11.83 19.24
C LEU A 308 13.27 -10.41 18.82
N VAL A 309 12.31 -9.71 18.24
CA VAL A 309 12.51 -8.40 17.59
C VAL A 309 11.48 -7.40 18.08
N ALA A 310 11.88 -6.14 18.20
CA ALA A 310 10.98 -5.03 18.54
C ALA A 310 10.94 -4.07 17.35
N LEU A 311 9.82 -4.07 16.61
CA LEU A 311 9.66 -3.34 15.35
C LEU A 311 8.84 -2.07 15.56
N GLU A 312 9.45 -0.92 15.25
CA GLU A 312 8.86 0.42 15.39
C GLU A 312 8.11 0.86 14.11
N HIS A 313 7.27 -0.03 13.56
CA HIS A 313 6.56 0.19 12.31
C HIS A 313 5.05 0.34 12.53
N TRP A 314 4.45 1.32 11.85
CA TRP A 314 3.01 1.57 11.90
C TRP A 314 2.19 0.31 11.58
N ALA A 315 2.51 -0.38 10.49
CA ALA A 315 1.77 -1.58 10.07
C ALA A 315 1.91 -2.75 11.06
N ASN A 316 3.09 -2.90 11.67
CA ASN A 316 3.31 -3.92 12.70
C ASN A 316 2.48 -3.65 13.96
N ALA A 317 2.40 -2.38 14.39
CA ALA A 317 1.60 -1.99 15.54
C ALA A 317 0.10 -2.29 15.33
N VAL A 318 -0.42 -2.06 14.12
CA VAL A 318 -1.80 -2.43 13.76
C VAL A 318 -1.99 -3.95 13.80
N ALA A 319 -1.12 -4.72 13.13
CA ALA A 319 -1.23 -6.17 13.06
C ALA A 319 -1.16 -6.84 14.46
N GLN A 320 -0.20 -6.42 15.30
CA GLN A 320 -0.09 -6.92 16.67
C GLN A 320 -1.31 -6.54 17.53
N ALA A 321 -1.84 -5.32 17.38
CA ALA A 321 -3.03 -4.89 18.11
C ALA A 321 -4.26 -5.74 17.75
N GLU A 322 -4.46 -6.04 16.47
CA GLU A 322 -5.54 -6.88 15.96
C GLU A 322 -5.39 -8.35 16.41
N VAL A 323 -4.16 -8.88 16.48
CA VAL A 323 -3.88 -10.23 16.99
C VAL A 323 -4.10 -10.29 18.51
N ALA A 324 -3.56 -9.34 19.27
CA ALA A 324 -3.72 -9.26 20.70
C ALA A 324 -5.20 -9.16 21.09
N ALA A 325 -5.95 -8.22 20.49
CA ALA A 325 -7.38 -8.05 20.74
C ALA A 325 -8.19 -9.33 20.47
N HIS A 326 -7.93 -10.00 19.34
CA HIS A 326 -8.57 -11.28 19.00
C HIS A 326 -8.27 -12.36 20.05
N ASN A 327 -7.00 -12.52 20.43
CA ASN A 327 -6.57 -13.52 21.40
C ASN A 327 -7.08 -13.22 22.83
N MET A 328 -7.26 -11.95 23.16
CA MET A 328 -7.85 -11.48 24.42
C MET A 328 -9.33 -11.88 24.59
N VAL A 329 -10.05 -12.25 23.53
CA VAL A 329 -11.48 -12.63 23.64
C VAL A 329 -11.79 -13.99 23.02
N SER A 330 -10.75 -14.71 22.61
CA SER A 330 -10.85 -16.05 22.04
C SER A 330 -10.50 -17.14 23.05
N ALA A 331 -11.11 -18.31 22.87
CA ALA A 331 -10.63 -19.53 23.51
C ALA A 331 -9.28 -19.94 22.92
N GLU A 332 -8.48 -20.73 23.64
CA GLU A 332 -7.14 -21.18 23.20
C GLU A 332 -7.15 -21.76 21.78
N ALA A 333 -8.12 -22.63 21.45
CA ALA A 333 -8.24 -23.24 20.12
C ALA A 333 -8.56 -22.24 19.00
N GLY A 334 -9.03 -21.04 19.32
CA GLY A 334 -9.34 -19.97 18.37
C GLY A 334 -8.29 -18.86 18.35
N GLN A 335 -7.20 -18.97 19.13
CA GLN A 335 -6.13 -17.99 19.13
C GLN A 335 -5.33 -18.07 17.82
N ARG A 336 -4.85 -16.92 17.34
CA ARG A 336 -4.09 -16.80 16.09
C ARG A 336 -2.70 -16.19 16.35
N PRO A 337 -1.67 -16.63 15.62
CA PRO A 337 -0.34 -16.04 15.71
C PRO A 337 -0.21 -14.76 14.86
N HIS A 338 0.69 -13.88 15.28
CA HIS A 338 1.23 -12.75 14.53
C HIS A 338 2.31 -13.23 13.57
N LEU A 339 1.95 -13.33 12.29
CA LEU A 339 2.82 -13.82 11.21
C LEU A 339 3.05 -12.80 10.09
N SER A 340 2.66 -11.53 10.30
CA SER A 340 2.74 -10.54 9.23
C SER A 340 4.19 -10.17 8.92
N VAL A 341 4.54 -10.14 7.63
CA VAL A 341 5.82 -9.57 7.18
C VAL A 341 5.81 -8.07 7.45
N PRO A 342 6.85 -7.51 8.12
CA PRO A 342 6.91 -6.09 8.43
C PRO A 342 6.89 -5.21 7.18
N LEU A 343 6.18 -4.08 7.26
CA LEU A 343 6.08 -3.08 6.20
C LEU A 343 6.42 -1.70 6.76
N PHE A 344 7.17 -0.90 6.00
CA PHE A 344 7.61 0.43 6.40
C PHE A 344 7.71 1.37 5.19
N TRP A 345 7.56 2.68 5.42
CA TRP A 345 7.79 3.71 4.41
C TRP A 345 8.38 4.99 5.01
N SER A 346 9.07 5.76 4.17
CA SER A 346 9.61 7.08 4.45
C SER A 346 9.58 7.92 3.17
N ILE A 347 9.46 9.24 3.30
CA ILE A 347 9.53 10.18 2.18
C ILE A 347 10.60 11.21 2.51
N GLN A 348 11.62 11.31 1.66
CA GLN A 348 12.77 12.20 1.86
C GLN A 348 13.23 12.73 0.51
N PHE A 349 13.44 14.03 0.40
CA PHE A 349 13.93 14.71 -0.80
C PHE A 349 13.11 14.38 -2.05
N GLY A 350 11.79 14.25 -1.89
CA GLY A 350 10.87 13.84 -2.95
C GLY A 350 10.85 12.33 -3.26
N VAL A 351 11.78 11.54 -2.70
CA VAL A 351 11.88 10.10 -2.92
C VAL A 351 11.04 9.31 -1.90
N ASN A 352 10.22 8.39 -2.39
CA ASN A 352 9.45 7.45 -1.59
C ASN A 352 10.23 6.16 -1.37
N ILE A 353 10.69 5.96 -0.13
CA ILE A 353 11.38 4.76 0.31
C ILE A 353 10.36 3.84 0.96
N LYS A 354 10.27 2.60 0.50
CA LYS A 354 9.38 1.57 1.08
C LYS A 354 10.15 0.29 1.32
N SER A 355 9.80 -0.44 2.38
CA SER A 355 10.43 -1.71 2.73
C SER A 355 9.40 -2.78 3.06
N VAL A 356 9.73 -4.01 2.72
CA VAL A 356 9.08 -5.23 3.19
C VAL A 356 10.12 -6.14 3.84
N GLY A 357 9.77 -6.80 4.94
CA GLY A 357 10.71 -7.59 5.75
C GLY A 357 11.62 -6.73 6.63
N VAL A 358 12.70 -7.33 7.15
CA VAL A 358 13.65 -6.65 8.04
C VAL A 358 15.06 -6.66 7.44
N PRO A 359 15.49 -5.56 6.78
CA PRO A 359 16.80 -5.50 6.13
C PRO A 359 17.97 -5.77 7.08
N ALA A 360 17.87 -5.30 8.33
CA ALA A 360 18.92 -5.42 9.35
C ALA A 360 19.33 -6.86 9.70
N PHE A 361 18.59 -7.87 9.22
CA PHE A 361 18.93 -9.27 9.43
C PHE A 361 19.88 -9.82 8.37
N ALA A 362 20.06 -9.09 7.27
CA ALA A 362 20.75 -9.57 6.10
C ALA A 362 22.28 -9.47 6.21
N ASP A 363 22.97 -10.46 5.64
CA ASP A 363 24.42 -10.42 5.41
C ASP A 363 24.75 -9.82 4.03
N GLN A 364 23.83 -9.94 3.06
CA GLN A 364 24.03 -9.51 1.68
C GLN A 364 22.87 -8.67 1.15
N VAL A 365 23.17 -7.83 0.16
CA VAL A 365 22.20 -7.02 -0.59
C VAL A 365 22.54 -7.06 -2.08
N VAL A 366 21.52 -6.98 -2.93
CA VAL A 366 21.68 -6.88 -4.39
C VAL A 366 20.59 -5.98 -4.96
N VAL A 367 20.96 -5.10 -5.89
CA VAL A 367 20.00 -4.30 -6.65
C VAL A 367 19.40 -5.19 -7.74
N THR A 368 18.08 -5.36 -7.70
CA THR A 368 17.37 -6.33 -8.54
C THR A 368 16.63 -5.68 -9.71
N GLN A 369 16.23 -4.42 -9.56
CA GLN A 369 15.43 -3.67 -10.52
C GLN A 369 15.87 -2.20 -10.53
N GLY A 370 15.82 -1.55 -11.68
CA GLY A 370 16.01 -0.12 -11.83
C GLY A 370 17.46 0.37 -11.70
N SER A 371 17.63 1.62 -11.30
CA SER A 371 18.91 2.34 -11.32
C SER A 371 19.17 3.05 -10.00
N VAL A 372 20.34 2.80 -9.42
CA VAL A 372 20.79 3.48 -8.20
C VAL A 372 21.10 4.94 -8.47
N ALA A 373 21.70 5.26 -9.63
CA ALA A 373 22.05 6.61 -10.01
C ALA A 373 20.83 7.53 -10.13
N ASP A 374 19.69 6.97 -10.55
CA ASP A 374 18.42 7.70 -10.68
C ASP A 374 17.61 7.68 -9.38
N HIS A 375 18.16 7.12 -8.29
CA HIS A 375 17.46 6.84 -7.03
C HIS A 375 16.12 6.09 -7.22
N ARG A 376 16.06 5.21 -8.24
CA ARG A 376 14.85 4.53 -8.64
C ARG A 376 15.08 3.04 -8.86
N PHE A 377 15.11 2.30 -7.76
CA PHE A 377 15.53 0.89 -7.77
C PHE A 377 14.84 0.06 -6.68
N VAL A 378 14.96 -1.26 -6.79
CA VAL A 378 14.63 -2.21 -5.71
C VAL A 378 15.87 -3.00 -5.33
N ALA A 379 16.25 -2.95 -4.06
CA ALA A 379 17.29 -3.77 -3.47
C ALA A 379 16.68 -4.92 -2.67
N ALA A 380 17.07 -6.16 -2.97
CA ALA A 380 16.72 -7.34 -2.20
C ALA A 380 17.84 -7.67 -1.22
N TYR A 381 17.46 -8.14 -0.04
CA TYR A 381 18.34 -8.48 1.06
C TYR A 381 18.29 -9.97 1.33
N GLY A 382 19.46 -10.55 1.62
CA GLY A 382 19.64 -11.98 1.86
C GLY A 382 20.28 -12.26 3.21
N PHE A 383 19.89 -13.37 3.83
CA PHE A 383 20.60 -13.94 4.97
C PHE A 383 20.73 -15.45 4.77
N ARG A 384 21.95 -15.99 4.86
CA ARG A 384 22.20 -17.44 4.71
C ARG A 384 21.56 -18.04 3.44
N GLY A 385 21.61 -17.30 2.34
CA GLY A 385 21.07 -17.73 1.05
C GLY A 385 19.54 -17.68 0.93
N ARG A 386 18.83 -16.97 1.82
CA ARG A 386 17.36 -16.75 1.74
C ARG A 386 17.02 -15.27 1.70
N VAL A 387 15.98 -14.89 0.97
CA VAL A 387 15.47 -13.50 0.92
C VAL A 387 14.80 -13.15 2.24
N THR A 388 15.24 -12.06 2.88
CA THR A 388 14.72 -11.59 4.19
C THR A 388 14.03 -10.24 4.13
N ALA A 389 14.36 -9.42 3.13
CA ALA A 389 13.77 -8.10 2.94
C ALA A 389 13.91 -7.61 1.49
N ALA A 390 13.14 -6.58 1.15
CA ALA A 390 13.37 -5.76 -0.03
C ALA A 390 13.01 -4.31 0.24
N VAL A 391 13.83 -3.39 -0.29
CA VAL A 391 13.67 -1.95 -0.14
C VAL A 391 13.58 -1.33 -1.53
N SER A 392 12.58 -0.48 -1.75
CA SER A 392 12.44 0.29 -2.98
C SER A 392 12.70 1.77 -2.72
N PHE A 393 13.40 2.41 -3.63
CA PHE A 393 13.45 3.86 -3.80
C PHE A 393 12.66 4.18 -5.07
N ASP A 394 11.51 4.84 -4.94
CA ASP A 394 10.59 5.20 -6.05
C ASP A 394 10.27 4.09 -7.07
N ASN A 395 10.41 2.83 -6.65
CA ASN A 395 10.14 1.63 -7.46
C ASN A 395 9.32 0.57 -6.69
N GLY A 396 8.43 1.02 -5.79
CA GLY A 396 7.75 0.15 -4.83
C GLY A 396 6.65 -0.78 -5.38
N ARG A 397 6.44 -0.84 -6.70
CA ARG A 397 5.34 -1.59 -7.34
C ARG A 397 5.50 -3.09 -7.16
N SER A 398 6.74 -3.57 -7.22
CA SER A 398 7.08 -4.99 -7.11
C SER A 398 7.23 -5.47 -5.65
N LEU A 399 7.06 -4.60 -4.64
CA LEU A 399 7.31 -4.96 -3.24
C LEU A 399 6.44 -6.11 -2.73
N ASN A 400 5.21 -6.24 -3.25
CA ASN A 400 4.35 -7.38 -2.93
C ASN A 400 4.94 -8.71 -3.44
N HIS A 401 5.61 -8.72 -4.59
CA HIS A 401 6.33 -9.89 -5.08
C HIS A 401 7.46 -10.29 -4.11
N TYR A 402 8.28 -9.34 -3.65
CA TYR A 402 9.33 -9.62 -2.66
C TYR A 402 8.77 -10.06 -1.31
N ARG A 403 7.63 -9.50 -0.87
CA ARG A 403 6.95 -9.95 0.34
C ARG A 403 6.63 -11.44 0.27
N ARG A 404 6.12 -11.93 -0.86
CA ARG A 404 5.87 -13.37 -1.06
C ARG A 404 7.16 -14.18 -1.04
N LEU A 405 8.23 -13.70 -1.69
CA LEU A 405 9.54 -14.39 -1.64
C LEU A 405 10.02 -14.59 -0.20
N ILE A 406 9.83 -13.58 0.66
CA ILE A 406 10.14 -13.62 2.09
C ILE A 406 9.24 -14.64 2.81
N GLU A 407 7.91 -14.57 2.60
CA GLU A 407 6.93 -15.50 3.19
C GLU A 407 7.23 -16.97 2.83
N THR A 408 7.74 -17.23 1.62
CA THR A 408 8.10 -18.58 1.14
C THR A 408 9.55 -18.97 1.39
N ALA A 409 10.33 -18.14 2.10
CA ALA A 409 11.76 -18.35 2.35
C ALA A 409 12.57 -18.64 1.06
N ALA A 410 12.30 -17.88 0.00
CA ALA A 410 12.88 -18.09 -1.32
C ALA A 410 14.42 -17.92 -1.33
N PRO A 411 15.14 -18.60 -2.24
CA PRO A 411 16.59 -18.47 -2.34
C PRO A 411 17.06 -17.04 -2.68
N PHE A 412 18.18 -16.64 -2.09
CA PHE A 412 18.91 -15.41 -2.39
C PHE A 412 20.22 -15.71 -3.16
N PRO A 413 20.59 -14.90 -4.17
CA PRO A 413 19.84 -13.76 -4.71
C PRO A 413 18.57 -14.20 -5.44
N PRO A 414 17.49 -13.41 -5.39
CA PRO A 414 16.25 -13.76 -6.06
C PRO A 414 16.47 -13.82 -7.58
N ARG A 415 16.04 -14.92 -8.20
CA ARG A 415 16.06 -15.07 -9.66
C ARG A 415 14.84 -14.40 -10.26
N CYS A 416 14.97 -13.11 -10.55
CA CYS A 416 13.88 -12.33 -11.16
C CYS A 416 14.38 -11.66 -12.44
N PRO A 417 14.30 -12.33 -13.59
CA PRO A 417 14.56 -11.68 -14.88
C PRO A 417 13.42 -10.70 -15.13
N THR A 418 13.67 -9.40 -14.97
CA THR A 418 12.70 -8.32 -15.22
C THR A 418 13.12 -7.49 -16.43
N PRO A 419 12.20 -6.74 -17.06
CA PRO A 419 12.54 -5.82 -18.16
C PRO A 419 13.53 -4.71 -17.75
N ASP A 420 13.48 -4.24 -16.50
CA ASP A 420 14.33 -3.18 -15.94
C ASP A 420 15.50 -3.69 -15.09
N ARG A 421 15.97 -4.90 -15.39
CA ARG A 421 17.06 -5.56 -14.67
C ARG A 421 18.40 -4.81 -14.87
N PRO A 422 19.15 -4.49 -13.79
CA PRO A 422 20.51 -3.94 -13.91
C PRO A 422 21.47 -4.90 -14.61
N ALA A 423 22.43 -4.37 -15.37
CA ALA A 423 23.45 -5.17 -16.07
C ALA A 423 24.36 -5.95 -15.10
N ASP A 424 24.78 -5.30 -14.01
CA ASP A 424 25.67 -5.89 -13.00
C ASP A 424 24.88 -6.27 -11.74
N GLN A 425 24.34 -7.50 -11.71
CA GLN A 425 23.73 -8.08 -10.51
C GLN A 425 24.71 -8.98 -9.79
N HIS A 426 25.44 -8.42 -8.82
CA HIS A 426 26.23 -9.21 -7.89
C HIS A 426 25.86 -8.88 -6.45
N PRO A 427 25.52 -9.89 -5.63
CA PRO A 427 25.34 -9.66 -4.20
C PRO A 427 26.62 -9.14 -3.58
N VAL A 428 26.48 -8.11 -2.75
CA VAL A 428 27.55 -7.52 -1.97
C VAL A 428 27.22 -7.59 -0.48
N PRO A 429 28.20 -7.55 0.43
CA PRO A 429 27.93 -7.44 1.85
C PRO A 429 27.03 -6.22 2.14
N ALA A 430 25.93 -6.41 2.87
CA ALA A 430 24.99 -5.32 3.15
C ALA A 430 25.60 -4.22 4.03
N GLY A 431 26.64 -4.55 4.80
CA GLY A 431 27.41 -3.59 5.59
C GLY A 431 26.65 -3.05 6.78
N PHE A 432 25.80 -3.86 7.42
CA PHE A 432 25.21 -3.46 8.70
C PHE A 432 26.30 -3.35 9.78
N PRO A 433 26.24 -2.34 10.67
CA PRO A 433 27.13 -2.26 11.82
C PRO A 433 26.95 -3.52 12.68
N GLY A 434 28.06 -4.07 13.20
CA GLY A 434 28.02 -5.24 14.08
C GLY A 434 27.10 -5.02 15.29
N PRO A 435 26.59 -6.09 15.92
CA PRO A 435 25.67 -5.95 17.05
C PRO A 435 26.33 -5.12 18.15
N ALA A 436 25.71 -3.99 18.50
CA ALA A 436 26.25 -3.06 19.50
C ALA A 436 26.35 -3.68 20.91
N ARG A 437 25.61 -4.78 21.16
CA ARG A 437 25.59 -5.57 22.40
C ARG A 437 25.31 -7.04 22.08
N SER A 438 25.69 -7.96 22.98
CA SER A 438 25.27 -9.36 22.92
C SER A 438 23.75 -9.47 22.92
N GLU A 439 23.18 -10.32 22.05
CA GLU A 439 21.73 -10.55 22.02
C GLU A 439 21.27 -11.03 23.41
N PRO A 440 20.33 -10.32 24.05
CA PRO A 440 19.81 -10.72 25.35
C PRO A 440 18.99 -12.00 25.19
N ASP A 441 18.91 -12.78 26.28
CA ASP A 441 18.14 -14.01 26.28
C ASP A 441 16.62 -13.77 26.08
N ALA A 442 15.84 -14.85 26.12
CA ALA A 442 14.38 -14.77 25.96
C ALA A 442 13.68 -13.93 27.06
N THR A 443 14.35 -13.67 28.18
CA THR A 443 13.81 -12.83 29.26
C THR A 443 14.23 -11.36 29.14
N GLY A 444 15.09 -11.04 28.16
CA GLY A 444 15.59 -9.69 27.94
C GLY A 444 16.78 -9.33 28.85
N HIS A 445 17.36 -10.31 29.55
CA HIS A 445 18.54 -10.12 30.38
C HIS A 445 19.82 -10.15 29.54
N ASP A 446 20.75 -9.24 29.86
CA ASP A 446 22.10 -9.28 29.33
C ASP A 446 22.83 -10.51 29.90
N PRO A 447 23.53 -11.33 29.09
CA PRO A 447 24.34 -12.46 29.57
C PRO A 447 25.34 -12.10 30.70
N GLY A 448 25.71 -10.81 30.83
CA GLY A 448 26.53 -10.26 31.90
C GLY A 448 25.81 -9.97 33.23
N GLU A 449 24.47 -9.88 33.24
CA GLU A 449 23.66 -9.63 34.44
C GLU A 449 23.49 -10.90 35.29
N ARG A 450 24.56 -11.36 35.95
CA ARG A 450 24.46 -12.40 36.98
C ARG A 450 23.85 -11.84 38.28
N ARG A 451 22.53 -11.71 38.37
CA ARG A 451 21.86 -11.65 39.68
C ARG A 451 21.57 -13.07 40.17
N ARG A 452 22.43 -13.57 41.06
CA ARG A 452 22.08 -14.72 41.93
C ARG A 452 20.92 -14.29 42.82
N VAL A 453 19.72 -14.77 42.55
CA VAL A 453 18.67 -14.86 43.56
C VAL A 453 18.86 -16.21 44.27
N PRO A 454 19.06 -16.26 45.59
CA PRO A 454 19.21 -17.52 46.30
C PRO A 454 17.84 -18.16 46.52
N THR A 455 17.43 -19.06 45.65
CA THR A 455 16.32 -19.98 45.94
C THR A 455 16.82 -21.10 46.85
N VAL A 456 16.46 -21.01 48.14
CA VAL A 456 16.64 -22.09 49.11
C VAL A 456 15.61 -23.17 48.82
N HIS A 457 16.00 -24.23 48.10
CA HIS A 457 15.31 -25.51 48.16
C HIS A 457 16.30 -26.67 48.32
N ARG A 458 16.08 -27.44 49.39
CA ARG A 458 16.87 -28.61 49.81
C ARG A 458 16.81 -29.70 48.75
N HIS A 459 17.94 -29.97 48.09
CA HIS A 459 18.13 -31.20 47.32
C HIS A 459 18.55 -32.37 48.22
N ARG A 460 17.87 -33.51 48.07
CA ARG A 460 18.46 -34.84 48.32
C ARG A 460 19.17 -35.31 47.03
N PRO A 461 20.40 -35.84 47.11
CA PRO A 461 21.17 -36.20 45.91
C PRO A 461 20.88 -37.64 45.46
N HIS A 462 20.74 -37.83 44.14
CA HIS A 462 20.94 -39.12 43.46
C HIS A 462 22.20 -39.02 42.58
N PRO A 463 22.97 -40.12 42.40
CA PRO A 463 24.30 -40.09 41.80
C PRO A 463 24.27 -40.05 40.26
N PRO A 464 25.39 -39.63 39.61
CA PRO A 464 25.43 -39.36 38.18
C PRO A 464 25.74 -40.62 37.34
N HIS A 465 25.11 -40.71 36.18
CA HIS A 465 25.50 -41.62 35.10
C HIS A 465 26.66 -41.02 34.27
N PRO A 466 27.59 -41.86 33.74
CA PRO A 466 28.75 -41.38 33.00
C PRO A 466 28.43 -41.03 31.53
N PRO A 467 29.27 -40.21 30.87
CA PRO A 467 29.04 -39.74 29.50
C PRO A 467 29.44 -40.78 28.44
N HIS A 468 28.67 -40.83 27.34
CA HIS A 468 29.01 -41.57 26.13
C HIS A 468 30.07 -40.83 25.28
N PRO A 469 30.98 -41.54 24.59
CA PRO A 469 32.03 -40.94 23.78
C PRO A 469 31.54 -40.49 22.38
N PRO A 470 32.25 -39.57 21.70
CA PRO A 470 31.87 -39.06 20.38
C PRO A 470 32.20 -40.05 19.25
N HIS A 471 31.33 -40.10 18.23
CA HIS A 471 31.57 -40.84 16.99
C HIS A 471 32.56 -40.12 16.05
N PRO A 472 33.42 -40.85 15.31
CA PRO A 472 34.40 -40.26 14.38
C PRO A 472 33.77 -39.87 13.02
N PRO A 473 34.41 -38.97 12.24
CA PRO A 473 33.90 -38.50 10.95
C PRO A 473 34.14 -39.52 9.83
N HIS A 474 33.18 -39.62 8.91
CA HIS A 474 33.29 -40.41 7.67
C HIS A 474 34.14 -39.69 6.60
N PRO A 475 34.96 -40.41 5.80
CA PRO A 475 35.79 -39.82 4.74
C PRO A 475 35.00 -39.53 3.46
N PRO A 476 35.50 -38.65 2.56
CA PRO A 476 34.79 -38.24 1.35
C PRO A 476 34.92 -39.30 0.23
N HIS A 477 33.84 -39.50 -0.53
CA HIS A 477 33.82 -40.32 -1.74
C HIS A 477 34.32 -39.53 -2.97
N PRO A 478 35.03 -40.17 -3.93
CA PRO A 478 35.56 -39.52 -5.13
C PRO A 478 34.48 -39.30 -6.22
N PRO A 479 34.71 -38.38 -7.18
CA PRO A 479 33.72 -38.00 -8.18
C PRO A 479 33.64 -39.03 -9.33
N HIS A 480 32.40 -39.32 -9.77
CA HIS A 480 32.13 -40.09 -10.98
C HIS A 480 31.98 -39.17 -12.22
N PRO A 481 32.31 -39.64 -13.44
CA PRO A 481 32.36 -38.83 -14.65
C PRO A 481 30.97 -38.58 -15.29
N PRO A 482 30.83 -37.59 -16.20
CA PRO A 482 29.54 -37.13 -16.69
C PRO A 482 28.94 -38.09 -17.73
N HIS A 483 27.65 -38.38 -17.58
CA HIS A 483 26.83 -39.05 -18.61
C HIS A 483 26.15 -38.02 -19.54
N PRO A 484 25.93 -38.36 -20.82
CA PRO A 484 25.47 -37.43 -21.86
C PRO A 484 23.96 -37.10 -21.73
N PRO A 485 23.46 -36.03 -22.38
CA PRO A 485 22.12 -35.51 -22.14
C PRO A 485 21.04 -36.43 -22.74
N HIS A 486 20.05 -36.77 -21.90
CA HIS A 486 18.79 -37.36 -22.33
C HIS A 486 17.82 -36.27 -22.84
N PRO A 487 16.99 -36.57 -23.86
CA PRO A 487 16.03 -35.63 -24.44
C PRO A 487 14.90 -35.30 -23.44
N PRO A 488 14.20 -34.16 -23.62
CA PRO A 488 13.23 -33.67 -22.64
C PRO A 488 12.08 -34.67 -22.43
N GLN A 489 11.96 -35.18 -21.21
CA GLN A 489 10.79 -35.93 -20.75
C GLN A 489 9.61 -34.98 -20.55
N GLU A 490 8.50 -35.28 -21.23
CA GLU A 490 7.20 -34.68 -20.96
C GLU A 490 6.79 -34.95 -19.51
N CYS A 491 6.65 -33.90 -18.70
CA CYS A 491 6.00 -33.99 -17.40
C CYS A 491 4.49 -34.23 -17.61
N PRO A 492 3.86 -35.17 -16.87
CA PRO A 492 2.43 -35.41 -16.97
C PRO A 492 1.67 -34.20 -16.45
N THR A 493 0.90 -33.57 -17.34
CA THR A 493 0.01 -32.44 -17.05
C THR A 493 -1.30 -32.97 -16.49
N THR A 494 -1.53 -32.81 -15.18
CA THR A 494 -2.87 -32.96 -14.59
C THR A 494 -3.31 -31.62 -14.03
N ALA A 495 -3.84 -30.77 -14.91
CA ALA A 495 -4.67 -29.62 -14.56
C ALA A 495 -5.53 -29.26 -15.79
N SER A 496 -6.45 -30.15 -16.18
CA SER A 496 -7.50 -29.80 -17.15
C SER A 496 -8.69 -29.20 -16.41
N GLY A 497 -8.72 -27.88 -16.29
CA GLY A 497 -10.00 -27.17 -16.19
C GLY A 497 -10.87 -27.55 -17.40
N THR A 498 -12.19 -27.54 -17.25
CA THR A 498 -13.13 -28.00 -18.30
C THR A 498 -12.83 -27.30 -19.63
N PRO A 499 -12.34 -28.02 -20.66
CA PRO A 499 -12.03 -27.44 -21.96
C PRO A 499 -13.27 -26.71 -22.50
N GLY A 500 -13.12 -25.42 -22.83
CA GLY A 500 -14.18 -24.62 -23.44
C GLY A 500 -14.92 -23.61 -22.54
N THR A 501 -14.64 -23.53 -21.24
CA THR A 501 -15.29 -22.52 -20.36
C THR A 501 -14.98 -21.09 -20.79
N LEU A 502 -13.71 -20.79 -21.10
CA LEU A 502 -13.33 -19.48 -21.67
C LEU A 502 -14.04 -19.21 -23.00
N ARG A 503 -14.16 -20.20 -23.87
CA ARG A 503 -14.89 -20.08 -25.13
C ARG A 503 -16.36 -19.71 -24.91
N ARG A 504 -17.02 -20.30 -23.88
CA ARG A 504 -18.38 -19.92 -23.46
C ARG A 504 -18.45 -18.51 -22.90
N VAL A 505 -17.42 -18.05 -22.19
CA VAL A 505 -17.33 -16.64 -21.74
C VAL A 505 -17.30 -15.70 -22.95
N TYR A 506 -16.62 -16.07 -24.03
CA TYR A 506 -16.57 -15.26 -25.25
C TYR A 506 -17.86 -15.33 -26.08
N ASP A 507 -18.75 -16.29 -25.83
CA ASP A 507 -20.07 -16.37 -26.46
C ASP A 507 -20.95 -15.17 -26.07
N ARG A 508 -21.76 -14.67 -27.03
CA ARG A 508 -22.66 -13.53 -26.80
C ARG A 508 -23.71 -13.82 -25.72
N SER A 509 -24.20 -15.05 -25.63
CA SER A 509 -25.23 -15.45 -24.66
C SER A 509 -24.81 -15.26 -23.20
N ALA A 510 -23.49 -15.28 -22.93
CA ALA A 510 -22.95 -15.07 -21.59
C ALA A 510 -22.87 -13.60 -21.16
N ARG A 511 -23.15 -12.62 -22.05
CA ARG A 511 -22.93 -11.19 -21.73
C ARG A 511 -23.85 -10.67 -20.63
N ALA A 512 -25.12 -11.08 -20.64
CA ALA A 512 -26.08 -10.62 -19.63
C ALA A 512 -25.67 -11.06 -18.22
N ASP A 513 -25.24 -12.31 -18.07
CA ASP A 513 -24.76 -12.86 -16.80
C ASP A 513 -23.57 -13.82 -17.00
N PRO A 514 -22.32 -13.31 -16.94
CA PRO A 514 -21.12 -14.13 -17.10
C PRO A 514 -20.64 -14.77 -15.79
N TYR A 515 -21.22 -14.40 -14.64
CA TYR A 515 -20.68 -14.76 -13.32
C TYR A 515 -20.74 -16.25 -12.98
N PRO A 516 -21.74 -17.04 -13.43
CA PRO A 516 -21.69 -18.49 -13.32
C PRO A 516 -20.46 -19.11 -13.99
N LEU A 517 -20.10 -18.63 -15.20
CA LEU A 517 -18.90 -19.09 -15.91
C LEU A 517 -17.62 -18.65 -15.21
N TYR A 518 -17.63 -17.46 -14.60
CA TYR A 518 -16.49 -17.01 -13.78
C TYR A 518 -16.32 -17.86 -12.52
N ALA A 519 -17.42 -18.33 -11.91
CA ALA A 519 -17.36 -19.30 -10.83
C ALA A 519 -16.73 -20.62 -11.29
N GLU A 520 -17.16 -21.15 -12.45
CA GLU A 520 -16.53 -22.34 -13.07
C GLU A 520 -15.02 -22.12 -13.29
N LEU A 521 -14.60 -20.96 -13.79
CA LEU A 521 -13.18 -20.65 -13.99
C LEU A 521 -12.39 -20.57 -12.68
N ARG A 522 -13.00 -20.20 -11.54
CA ARG A 522 -12.30 -20.09 -10.24
C ARG A 522 -11.98 -21.43 -9.59
N GLU A 523 -12.64 -22.51 -10.01
CA GLU A 523 -12.32 -23.86 -9.54
C GLU A 523 -10.90 -24.30 -9.95
N THR A 524 -10.37 -23.72 -11.04
CA THR A 524 -8.98 -23.91 -11.48
C THR A 524 -8.30 -22.53 -11.56
N PRO A 525 -7.58 -22.10 -10.50
CA PRO A 525 -7.01 -20.75 -10.41
C PRO A 525 -6.19 -20.31 -11.63
N VAL A 526 -5.46 -21.25 -12.25
CA VAL A 526 -4.69 -21.07 -13.47
C VAL A 526 -5.06 -22.17 -14.46
N ALA A 527 -5.72 -21.83 -15.56
CA ALA A 527 -6.16 -22.78 -16.58
C ALA A 527 -5.43 -22.56 -17.91
N ARG A 528 -4.68 -23.57 -18.38
CA ARG A 528 -4.10 -23.57 -19.72
C ARG A 528 -5.17 -23.85 -20.77
N GLN A 529 -5.22 -23.04 -21.82
CA GLN A 529 -6.17 -23.15 -22.93
C GLN A 529 -5.58 -23.97 -24.09
N GLU A 530 -6.46 -24.39 -25.01
CA GLU A 530 -6.07 -25.18 -26.20
C GLU A 530 -5.10 -24.43 -27.12
N ASP A 531 -5.21 -23.10 -27.21
CA ASP A 531 -4.31 -22.23 -27.97
C ASP A 531 -2.96 -21.96 -27.28
N GLY A 532 -2.73 -22.55 -26.10
CA GLY A 532 -1.52 -22.41 -25.30
C GLY A 532 -1.50 -21.19 -24.38
N SER A 533 -2.52 -20.33 -24.40
CA SER A 533 -2.66 -19.23 -23.44
C SER A 533 -3.03 -19.73 -22.03
N TYR A 534 -2.84 -18.88 -21.02
CA TYR A 534 -3.16 -19.18 -19.62
C TYR A 534 -4.18 -18.18 -19.09
N VAL A 535 -5.25 -18.67 -18.46
CA VAL A 535 -6.28 -17.85 -17.81
C VAL A 535 -6.10 -17.89 -16.31
N ILE A 536 -6.10 -16.72 -15.67
CA ILE A 536 -6.04 -16.58 -14.22
C ILE A 536 -7.33 -15.90 -13.73
N SER A 537 -8.02 -16.54 -12.79
CA SER A 537 -9.44 -16.24 -12.51
C SER A 537 -9.77 -15.88 -11.05
N THR A 538 -8.85 -16.12 -10.12
CA THR A 538 -9.03 -15.92 -8.67
C THR A 538 -8.37 -14.62 -8.19
N HIS A 539 -8.90 -14.01 -7.12
CA HIS A 539 -8.47 -12.68 -6.65
C HIS A 539 -6.98 -12.65 -6.29
N ARG A 540 -6.57 -13.65 -5.50
CA ARG A 540 -5.20 -13.78 -4.99
C ARG A 540 -4.21 -13.90 -6.14
N GLU A 541 -4.40 -14.85 -7.04
CA GLU A 541 -3.49 -15.11 -8.14
C GLU A 541 -3.43 -13.94 -9.14
N ILE A 542 -4.56 -13.29 -9.45
CA ILE A 542 -4.56 -12.08 -10.29
C ILE A 542 -3.78 -10.94 -9.63
N THR A 543 -4.03 -10.68 -8.34
CA THR A 543 -3.32 -9.64 -7.58
C THR A 543 -1.83 -9.94 -7.54
N ASP A 544 -1.49 -11.22 -7.34
CA ASP A 544 -0.10 -11.64 -7.25
C ASP A 544 0.66 -11.41 -8.55
N VAL A 545 0.04 -11.78 -9.68
CA VAL A 545 0.64 -11.65 -11.02
C VAL A 545 0.69 -10.20 -11.48
N LEU A 546 -0.33 -9.38 -11.21
CA LEU A 546 -0.31 -7.94 -11.52
C LEU A 546 0.81 -7.17 -10.80
N ASN A 547 1.30 -7.70 -9.68
CA ASN A 547 2.43 -7.15 -8.92
C ASN A 547 3.74 -7.93 -9.15
N ASP A 548 3.75 -8.94 -10.03
CA ASP A 548 4.95 -9.67 -10.40
C ASP A 548 5.70 -8.91 -11.50
N PRO A 549 6.98 -8.55 -11.29
CA PRO A 549 7.75 -7.76 -12.26
C PRO A 549 8.13 -8.53 -13.53
N ARG A 550 7.84 -9.84 -13.61
CA ARG A 550 8.01 -10.66 -14.81
C ARG A 550 6.78 -10.63 -15.71
N LEU A 551 5.66 -10.06 -15.25
CA LEU A 551 4.49 -9.83 -16.08
C LEU A 551 4.77 -8.65 -17.01
N SER A 552 4.71 -8.89 -18.32
CA SER A 552 4.97 -7.90 -19.35
C SER A 552 3.69 -7.46 -20.04
N SER A 553 3.61 -6.17 -20.30
CA SER A 553 2.59 -5.54 -21.15
C SER A 553 3.06 -5.37 -22.59
N ASP A 554 4.36 -5.51 -22.81
CA ASP A 554 4.98 -5.43 -24.12
C ASP A 554 4.77 -6.71 -24.91
N VAL A 555 3.93 -6.56 -25.92
CA VAL A 555 3.51 -7.63 -26.82
C VAL A 555 4.66 -8.27 -27.60
N ARG A 556 5.81 -7.58 -27.74
CA ARG A 556 7.03 -8.13 -28.36
C ARG A 556 7.61 -9.30 -27.56
N ASN A 557 7.21 -9.45 -26.29
CA ASN A 557 7.61 -10.56 -25.46
C ASN A 557 6.73 -11.82 -25.64
N LEU A 558 5.68 -11.78 -26.47
CA LEU A 558 4.88 -12.97 -26.81
C LEU A 558 5.62 -13.85 -27.83
N SER A 559 5.53 -15.17 -27.67
CA SER A 559 6.03 -16.13 -28.66
C SER A 559 5.03 -16.42 -29.79
N GLY A 560 3.75 -16.13 -29.57
CA GLY A 560 2.68 -16.30 -30.56
C GLY A 560 2.46 -15.07 -31.45
N PRO A 561 1.65 -15.20 -32.51
CA PRO A 561 1.32 -14.08 -33.39
C PRO A 561 0.59 -12.97 -32.65
N MET A 562 0.87 -11.73 -33.07
CA MET A 562 0.21 -10.54 -32.56
C MET A 562 -1.30 -10.56 -32.82
N PRO A 563 -2.16 -10.19 -31.85
CA PRO A 563 -3.59 -10.02 -32.09
C PRO A 563 -3.94 -8.84 -33.04
N SER A 564 -2.99 -7.94 -33.32
CA SER A 564 -3.20 -6.67 -34.03
C SER A 564 -1.97 -6.28 -34.86
N ASP A 565 -2.20 -5.78 -36.09
CA ASP A 565 -1.17 -5.26 -37.01
C ASP A 565 -0.62 -3.87 -36.62
N GLU A 566 -1.27 -3.13 -35.71
CA GLU A 566 -0.77 -1.85 -35.22
C GLU A 566 0.21 -2.04 -34.05
N ALA A 567 1.42 -1.49 -34.19
CA ALA A 567 2.37 -1.41 -33.09
C ALA A 567 1.78 -0.53 -31.98
N PRO A 568 1.65 -1.04 -30.75
CA PRO A 568 1.11 -0.23 -29.66
C PRO A 568 2.08 0.91 -29.31
N SER A 569 1.61 2.16 -29.39
CA SER A 569 2.47 3.35 -29.27
C SER A 569 2.40 4.08 -27.93
N SER A 570 1.52 3.65 -27.00
CA SER A 570 1.35 4.30 -25.70
C SER A 570 1.94 3.47 -24.57
N PHE A 571 2.29 4.14 -23.46
CA PHE A 571 2.98 3.51 -22.35
C PHE A 571 2.22 2.33 -21.74
N ILE A 572 0.88 2.22 -21.87
CA ILE A 572 0.09 1.10 -21.32
C ILE A 572 0.53 -0.29 -21.85
N HIS A 573 1.21 -0.32 -23.00
CA HIS A 573 1.74 -1.53 -23.66
C HIS A 573 3.27 -1.63 -23.57
N MET A 574 3.89 -0.86 -22.68
CA MET A 574 5.34 -0.87 -22.45
C MET A 574 5.64 -1.44 -21.08
N ASP A 575 6.87 -1.90 -20.89
CA ASP A 575 7.40 -2.29 -19.59
C ASP A 575 8.35 -1.21 -19.02
N PRO A 576 8.65 -1.24 -17.72
CA PRO A 576 9.73 -0.45 -17.15
C PRO A 576 11.08 -0.72 -17.87
N PRO A 577 11.98 0.27 -17.95
CA PRO A 577 11.88 1.61 -17.35
C PRO A 577 11.07 2.62 -18.18
N GLU A 578 10.86 2.39 -19.48
CA GLU A 578 10.27 3.38 -20.38
C GLU A 578 8.79 3.66 -20.07
N HIS A 579 8.02 2.61 -19.71
CA HIS A 579 6.67 2.78 -19.19
C HIS A 579 6.62 3.82 -18.06
N ASP A 580 7.54 3.71 -17.11
CA ASP A 580 7.50 4.54 -15.91
C ASP A 580 7.91 5.98 -16.18
N ARG A 581 8.87 6.18 -17.09
CA ARG A 581 9.30 7.50 -17.57
C ARG A 581 8.11 8.24 -18.17
N LEU A 582 7.50 7.68 -19.22
CA LEU A 582 6.36 8.30 -19.90
C LEU A 582 5.16 8.50 -18.97
N ARG A 583 4.87 7.51 -18.10
CA ARG A 583 3.78 7.63 -17.14
C ARG A 583 4.00 8.75 -16.12
N ARG A 584 5.23 8.95 -15.61
CA ARG A 584 5.53 10.07 -14.69
C ARG A 584 5.33 11.41 -15.37
N MET A 585 5.87 11.56 -16.58
CA MET A 585 5.73 12.78 -17.37
C MET A 585 4.24 13.08 -17.64
N ALA A 586 3.43 12.06 -17.97
CA ALA A 586 1.99 12.21 -18.15
C ALA A 586 1.24 12.57 -16.84
N MET A 587 1.65 11.99 -15.70
CA MET A 587 0.99 12.20 -14.40
C MET A 587 1.33 13.55 -13.75
N ARG A 588 2.50 14.12 -14.01
CA ARG A 588 2.96 15.40 -13.42
C ARG A 588 1.94 16.53 -13.61
N PRO A 589 1.45 16.83 -14.83
CA PRO A 589 0.42 17.84 -15.05
C PRO A 589 -1.02 17.38 -14.74
N PHE A 590 -1.22 16.10 -14.38
CA PHE A 590 -2.54 15.48 -14.23
C PHE A 590 -2.93 15.19 -12.76
N GLY A 591 -1.97 14.90 -11.88
CA GLY A 591 -2.25 14.45 -10.52
C GLY A 591 -1.23 14.84 -9.46
N PRO A 592 -1.47 14.47 -8.20
CA PRO A 592 -0.56 14.72 -7.09
C PRO A 592 0.79 13.99 -7.29
N PRO A 593 1.90 14.52 -6.72
CA PRO A 593 1.94 15.70 -5.86
C PRO A 593 2.01 17.05 -6.62
N HIS A 594 2.20 17.04 -7.93
CA HIS A 594 2.49 18.25 -8.72
C HIS A 594 1.24 19.04 -9.09
N THR A 595 0.13 18.36 -9.38
CA THR A 595 -1.16 19.00 -9.67
C THR A 595 -2.30 18.40 -8.83
N PRO A 596 -2.23 18.47 -7.48
CA PRO A 596 -3.19 17.79 -6.60
C PRO A 596 -4.62 18.34 -6.74
N GLY A 597 -4.77 19.58 -7.19
CA GLY A 597 -6.06 20.26 -7.33
C GLY A 597 -6.78 20.04 -8.66
N LEU A 598 -6.21 19.35 -9.66
CA LEU A 598 -6.83 19.25 -10.99
C LEU A 598 -8.22 18.61 -10.91
N VAL A 599 -8.32 17.40 -10.36
CA VAL A 599 -9.58 16.64 -10.32
C VAL A 599 -10.64 17.37 -9.48
N ASN A 600 -10.28 17.93 -8.33
CA ASN A 600 -11.21 18.72 -7.51
C ASN A 600 -11.62 20.01 -8.23
N GLY A 601 -10.72 20.65 -8.97
CA GLY A 601 -11.03 21.84 -9.77
C GLY A 601 -12.00 21.57 -10.93
N LEU A 602 -12.14 20.32 -11.37
CA LEU A 602 -13.09 19.91 -12.41
C LEU A 602 -14.52 19.74 -11.89
N GLU A 603 -14.76 19.75 -10.58
CA GLU A 603 -16.08 19.47 -9.99
C GLU A 603 -17.17 20.40 -10.51
N GLY A 604 -16.88 21.70 -10.63
CA GLY A 604 -17.81 22.68 -11.18
C GLY A 604 -18.14 22.41 -12.66
N PHE A 605 -17.13 22.03 -13.46
CA PHE A 605 -17.32 21.69 -14.87
C PHE A 605 -18.13 20.40 -15.03
N LEU A 606 -17.82 19.37 -14.24
CA LEU A 606 -18.53 18.08 -14.24
C LEU A 606 -20.00 18.30 -13.88
N THR A 607 -20.26 19.00 -12.78
CA THR A 607 -21.63 19.28 -12.32
C THR A 607 -22.44 20.05 -13.36
N ALA A 608 -21.85 21.07 -13.98
CA ALA A 608 -22.51 21.84 -15.04
C ALA A 608 -22.79 21.00 -16.30
N THR A 609 -21.86 20.12 -16.68
CA THR A 609 -22.01 19.26 -17.85
C THR A 609 -23.09 18.20 -17.63
N VAL A 610 -23.05 17.51 -16.48
CA VAL A 610 -24.08 16.54 -16.10
C VAL A 610 -25.44 17.22 -15.98
N GLY A 611 -25.53 18.37 -15.30
CA GLY A 611 -26.76 19.13 -15.18
C GLY A 611 -27.36 19.50 -16.53
N GLY A 612 -26.54 20.02 -17.45
CA GLY A 612 -27.01 20.39 -18.79
C GLY A 612 -27.50 19.21 -19.64
N LEU A 613 -26.87 18.03 -19.51
CA LEU A 613 -27.34 16.80 -20.18
C LEU A 613 -28.67 16.31 -19.56
N VAL A 614 -28.76 16.29 -18.23
CA VAL A 614 -29.95 15.83 -17.48
C VAL A 614 -31.12 16.81 -17.60
N ASP A 615 -30.88 18.11 -17.77
CA ASP A 615 -31.94 19.11 -18.01
C ASP A 615 -32.76 18.78 -19.27
N GLY A 616 -32.15 18.11 -20.25
CA GLY A 616 -32.83 17.64 -21.46
C GLY A 616 -33.82 16.48 -21.24
N PHE A 617 -33.84 15.88 -20.04
CA PHE A 617 -34.67 14.71 -19.73
C PHE A 617 -36.08 15.04 -19.25
N ALA A 618 -36.30 16.26 -18.76
CA ALA A 618 -37.54 16.62 -18.06
C ALA A 618 -38.82 16.43 -18.90
N ASP A 619 -38.72 16.54 -20.23
CA ASP A 619 -39.83 16.40 -21.16
C ASP A 619 -39.84 15.03 -21.90
N GLN A 620 -38.98 14.09 -21.50
CA GLN A 620 -38.82 12.79 -22.16
C GLN A 620 -39.42 11.65 -21.35
N GLU A 621 -40.40 10.94 -21.91
CA GLU A 621 -40.96 9.72 -21.29
C GLU A 621 -39.96 8.55 -21.29
N ARG A 622 -39.02 8.54 -22.24
CA ARG A 622 -37.99 7.51 -22.40
C ARG A 622 -36.63 8.14 -22.62
N ILE A 623 -35.63 7.66 -21.89
CA ILE A 623 -34.25 8.16 -21.90
C ILE A 623 -33.31 6.97 -22.12
N ASP A 624 -32.32 7.11 -22.99
CA ASP A 624 -31.20 6.18 -23.05
C ASP A 624 -30.02 6.72 -22.24
N VAL A 625 -29.79 6.15 -21.06
CA VAL A 625 -28.72 6.60 -20.16
C VAL A 625 -27.32 6.51 -20.81
N VAL A 626 -27.12 5.61 -21.79
CA VAL A 626 -25.83 5.45 -22.48
C VAL A 626 -25.61 6.60 -23.46
N ASP A 627 -26.52 6.77 -24.42
CA ASP A 627 -26.39 7.73 -25.53
C ASP A 627 -26.70 9.17 -25.10
N ASP A 628 -27.64 9.37 -24.18
CA ASP A 628 -28.09 10.71 -23.77
C ASP A 628 -27.26 11.31 -22.63
N LEU A 629 -26.52 10.50 -21.86
CA LEU A 629 -25.67 10.98 -20.76
C LEU A 629 -24.25 10.43 -20.79
N ALA A 630 -24.10 9.10 -20.66
CA ALA A 630 -22.83 8.49 -20.26
C ALA A 630 -21.73 8.73 -21.31
N LEU A 631 -22.01 8.48 -22.60
CA LEU A 631 -21.06 8.74 -23.68
C LEU A 631 -20.78 10.24 -23.86
N PRO A 632 -21.80 11.12 -24.01
CA PRO A 632 -21.57 12.57 -24.14
C PRO A 632 -20.73 13.15 -22.99
N LEU A 633 -21.02 12.77 -21.74
CA LEU A 633 -20.31 13.24 -20.56
C LEU A 633 -18.84 12.83 -20.61
N SER A 634 -18.55 11.53 -20.77
CA SER A 634 -17.18 11.03 -20.71
C SER A 634 -16.31 11.57 -21.84
N LEU A 635 -16.88 11.85 -23.01
CA LEU A 635 -16.16 12.52 -24.08
C LEU A 635 -15.85 13.98 -23.72
N ALA A 636 -16.87 14.75 -23.33
CA ALA A 636 -16.75 16.17 -23.02
C ALA A 636 -15.69 16.42 -21.92
N VAL A 637 -15.71 15.58 -20.88
CA VAL A 637 -14.71 15.61 -19.80
C VAL A 637 -13.31 15.33 -20.33
N THR A 638 -13.14 14.30 -21.16
CA THR A 638 -11.82 13.95 -21.69
C THR A 638 -11.28 15.02 -22.65
N CYS A 639 -12.12 15.57 -23.52
CA CYS A 639 -11.79 16.68 -24.40
C CYS A 639 -11.38 17.92 -23.59
N HIS A 640 -12.13 18.27 -22.54
CA HIS A 640 -11.82 19.38 -21.66
C HIS A 640 -10.47 19.22 -20.95
N VAL A 641 -10.20 18.03 -20.39
CA VAL A 641 -8.93 17.71 -19.74
C VAL A 641 -7.76 17.83 -20.71
N LEU A 642 -7.91 17.36 -21.95
CA LEU A 642 -6.88 17.48 -22.97
C LEU A 642 -6.69 18.93 -23.46
N GLY A 643 -7.69 19.78 -23.32
CA GLY A 643 -7.71 21.13 -23.87
C GLY A 643 -8.11 21.16 -25.35
N VAL A 644 -8.91 20.20 -25.80
CA VAL A 644 -9.52 20.20 -27.13
C VAL A 644 -10.51 21.38 -27.23
N PRO A 645 -10.48 22.19 -28.31
CA PRO A 645 -11.46 23.26 -28.51
C PRO A 645 -12.90 22.72 -28.60
N ARG A 646 -13.87 23.45 -28.06
CA ARG A 646 -15.28 22.99 -28.02
C ARG A 646 -15.86 22.78 -29.42
N GLU A 647 -15.45 23.59 -30.38
CA GLU A 647 -15.85 23.46 -31.79
C GLU A 647 -15.40 22.15 -32.45
N ASP A 648 -14.37 21.49 -31.90
CA ASP A 648 -13.83 20.24 -32.41
C ASP A 648 -14.48 19.00 -31.75
N GLU A 649 -15.16 19.14 -30.62
CA GLU A 649 -15.75 18.02 -29.87
C GLU A 649 -16.65 17.10 -30.72
N PRO A 650 -17.56 17.61 -31.58
CA PRO A 650 -18.40 16.75 -32.43
C PRO A 650 -17.59 15.87 -33.41
N ARG A 651 -16.44 16.39 -33.87
CA ARG A 651 -15.55 15.65 -34.77
C ARG A 651 -14.83 14.53 -34.01
N PHE A 652 -14.38 14.80 -32.79
CA PHE A 652 -13.81 13.79 -31.89
C PHE A 652 -14.83 12.71 -31.54
N HIS A 653 -16.08 13.09 -31.26
CA HIS A 653 -17.17 12.15 -30.98
C HIS A 653 -17.33 11.12 -32.10
N ARG A 654 -17.47 11.61 -33.34
CA ARG A 654 -17.62 10.74 -34.51
C ARG A 654 -16.43 9.79 -34.69
N TRP A 655 -15.20 10.30 -34.52
CA TRP A 655 -14.02 9.45 -34.65
C TRP A 655 -13.95 8.39 -33.56
N VAL A 656 -14.17 8.76 -32.30
CA VAL A 656 -14.14 7.79 -31.19
C VAL A 656 -15.24 6.74 -31.37
N HIS A 657 -16.45 7.14 -31.74
CA HIS A 657 -17.54 6.24 -32.09
C HIS A 657 -17.14 5.25 -33.21
N ASP A 658 -16.62 5.73 -34.35
CA ASP A 658 -16.21 4.86 -35.45
C ASP A 658 -15.06 3.90 -35.06
N ILE A 659 -14.15 4.34 -34.19
CA ILE A 659 -13.08 3.49 -33.66
C ILE A 659 -13.69 2.37 -32.81
N MET A 660 -14.64 2.69 -31.91
CA MET A 660 -15.29 1.71 -31.03
C MET A 660 -16.21 0.77 -31.79
N ASP A 661 -16.97 1.28 -32.76
CA ASP A 661 -17.78 0.47 -33.67
C ASP A 661 -16.91 -0.56 -34.43
N SER A 662 -15.66 -0.21 -34.77
CA SER A 662 -14.72 -1.15 -35.39
C SER A 662 -14.14 -2.21 -34.43
N VAL A 663 -14.22 -2.02 -33.11
CA VAL A 663 -13.73 -3.00 -32.12
C VAL A 663 -14.70 -4.19 -32.00
N ASP A 664 -16.00 -3.96 -32.13
CA ASP A 664 -17.04 -5.00 -32.14
C ASP A 664 -17.28 -5.61 -33.54
N TYR A 665 -16.32 -5.43 -34.46
CA TYR A 665 -16.36 -5.95 -35.83
C TYR A 665 -16.19 -7.47 -35.87
N ASP A 666 -17.07 -8.14 -36.62
CA ASP A 666 -16.95 -9.55 -36.98
C ASP A 666 -16.84 -9.71 -38.50
N PRO A 667 -15.72 -10.25 -39.01
CA PRO A 667 -15.55 -10.47 -40.45
C PRO A 667 -16.57 -11.42 -41.07
N ALA A 668 -17.27 -12.24 -40.26
CA ALA A 668 -18.31 -13.14 -40.75
C ALA A 668 -19.67 -12.47 -40.93
N THR A 669 -19.98 -11.41 -40.17
CA THR A 669 -21.32 -10.78 -40.18
C THR A 669 -21.33 -9.33 -40.64
N ASP A 670 -20.19 -8.64 -40.57
CA ASP A 670 -20.15 -7.19 -40.69
C ASP A 670 -19.49 -6.75 -42.00
N PRO A 671 -19.99 -5.66 -42.61
CA PRO A 671 -19.42 -5.11 -43.82
C PRO A 671 -18.00 -4.56 -43.55
N LYS A 672 -17.06 -4.83 -44.47
CA LYS A 672 -15.65 -4.39 -44.36
C LYS A 672 -15.54 -2.87 -44.19
N GLU A 673 -16.49 -2.12 -44.72
CA GLU A 673 -16.61 -0.67 -44.56
C GLU A 673 -16.62 -0.23 -43.09
N ARG A 674 -17.19 -1.04 -42.18
CA ARG A 674 -17.20 -0.79 -40.73
C ARG A 674 -15.77 -0.74 -40.18
N ARG A 675 -14.96 -1.75 -40.50
CA ARG A 675 -13.53 -1.79 -40.16
C ARG A 675 -12.78 -0.63 -40.79
N ASP A 676 -13.02 -0.36 -42.08
CA ASP A 676 -12.30 0.68 -42.82
C ASP A 676 -12.60 2.09 -42.30
N ARG A 677 -13.84 2.37 -41.82
CA ARG A 677 -14.18 3.61 -41.12
C ARG A 677 -13.36 3.78 -39.85
N GLY A 678 -13.29 2.74 -39.01
CA GLY A 678 -12.49 2.78 -37.78
C GLY A 678 -11.00 3.01 -38.04
N VAL A 679 -10.42 2.38 -39.09
CA VAL A 679 -9.03 2.63 -39.49
C VAL A 679 -8.81 4.08 -39.91
N ARG A 680 -9.70 4.65 -40.74
CA ARG A 680 -9.63 6.07 -41.12
C ARG A 680 -9.77 7.00 -39.93
N ALA A 681 -10.71 6.73 -39.02
CA ALA A 681 -10.92 7.51 -37.82
C ALA A 681 -9.69 7.52 -36.89
N ARG A 682 -8.98 6.38 -36.74
CA ARG A 682 -7.72 6.32 -35.98
C ARG A 682 -6.66 7.27 -36.55
N GLU A 683 -6.51 7.28 -37.87
CA GLU A 683 -5.52 8.08 -38.57
C GLU A 683 -5.87 9.58 -38.57
N ASP A 684 -7.15 9.92 -38.77
CA ASP A 684 -7.62 11.30 -38.70
C ASP A 684 -7.49 11.89 -37.29
N LEU A 685 -7.85 11.11 -36.26
CA LEU A 685 -7.66 11.49 -34.86
C LEU A 685 -6.19 11.73 -34.54
N ARG A 686 -5.30 10.83 -34.99
CA ARG A 686 -3.85 10.97 -34.80
C ARG A 686 -3.32 12.24 -35.46
N ARG A 687 -3.73 12.54 -36.69
CA ARG A 687 -3.33 13.75 -37.42
C ARG A 687 -3.79 15.02 -36.70
N CYS A 688 -5.06 15.08 -36.32
CA CYS A 688 -5.63 16.23 -35.62
C CYS A 688 -4.94 16.50 -34.27
N LEU A 689 -4.69 15.46 -33.48
CA LEU A 689 -3.95 15.61 -32.22
C LEU A 689 -2.51 16.10 -32.46
N GLY A 690 -1.83 15.64 -33.51
CA GLY A 690 -0.52 16.13 -33.89
C GLY A 690 -0.53 17.62 -34.24
N GLU A 691 -1.53 18.07 -35.00
CA GLU A 691 -1.74 19.50 -35.31
C GLU A 691 -1.99 20.32 -34.04
N LEU A 692 -2.82 19.81 -33.11
CA LEU A 692 -3.07 20.48 -31.83
C LEU A 692 -1.80 20.60 -30.99
N VAL A 693 -1.00 19.54 -30.86
CA VAL A 693 0.28 19.57 -30.11
C VAL A 693 1.24 20.59 -30.72
N ALA A 694 1.40 20.58 -32.04
CA ALA A 694 2.25 21.54 -32.75
C ALA A 694 1.84 23.00 -32.50
N GLN A 695 0.53 23.27 -32.36
CA GLN A 695 0.02 24.62 -32.06
C GLN A 695 0.26 25.05 -30.60
N ARG A 696 0.52 24.13 -29.67
CA ARG A 696 0.72 24.45 -28.25
C ARG A 696 2.16 24.79 -27.88
N HIS A 697 3.16 24.31 -28.63
CA HIS A 697 4.57 24.58 -28.35
C HIS A 697 4.85 26.09 -28.25
N GLY A 698 5.39 26.52 -27.11
CA GLY A 698 5.71 27.92 -26.85
C GLY A 698 4.49 28.85 -26.72
N ARG A 699 3.28 28.27 -26.61
CA ARG A 699 2.01 29.00 -26.47
C ARG A 699 1.21 28.42 -25.31
N PRO A 700 1.46 28.89 -24.08
CA PRO A 700 0.77 28.41 -22.89
C PRO A 700 -0.74 28.54 -23.03
N GLY A 701 -1.46 27.44 -22.83
CA GLY A 701 -2.92 27.40 -22.86
C GLY A 701 -3.49 26.46 -21.79
N HIS A 702 -4.81 26.33 -21.79
CA HIS A 702 -5.49 25.36 -20.94
C HIS A 702 -5.30 23.92 -21.44
N GLY A 703 -5.36 22.96 -20.51
CA GLY A 703 -5.43 21.52 -20.81
C GLY A 703 -4.09 20.80 -20.82
N LEU A 704 -4.17 19.47 -20.78
CA LEU A 704 -3.04 18.57 -20.65
C LEU A 704 -2.08 18.64 -21.84
N LEU A 705 -2.59 18.79 -23.07
CA LEU A 705 -1.73 18.88 -24.26
C LEU A 705 -0.77 20.08 -24.19
N SER A 706 -1.26 21.23 -23.73
CA SER A 706 -0.42 22.42 -23.58
C SER A 706 0.64 22.23 -22.50
N ARG A 707 0.27 21.60 -21.37
CA ARG A 707 1.21 21.35 -20.29
C ARG A 707 2.29 20.36 -20.70
N LEU A 708 1.93 19.27 -21.38
CA LEU A 708 2.89 18.25 -21.83
C LEU A 708 3.85 18.77 -22.91
N ALA A 709 3.39 19.66 -23.79
CA ALA A 709 4.22 20.22 -24.85
C ALA A 709 5.41 21.00 -24.29
N ASP A 710 5.20 21.77 -23.22
CA ASP A 710 6.19 22.67 -22.63
C ASP A 710 6.82 22.15 -21.32
N ASP A 711 6.47 20.94 -20.85
CA ASP A 711 7.03 20.36 -19.62
C ASP A 711 8.49 19.91 -19.81
N ASP A 712 9.39 20.40 -18.96
CA ASP A 712 10.82 20.10 -18.94
C ASP A 712 11.25 19.44 -17.62
N GLY A 713 10.45 18.48 -17.15
CA GLY A 713 10.69 17.75 -15.91
C GLY A 713 12.01 16.97 -15.85
N PRO A 714 12.28 16.31 -14.70
CA PRO A 714 13.53 15.56 -14.49
C PRO A 714 13.76 14.44 -15.51
N ASP A 715 12.69 13.92 -16.13
CA ASP A 715 12.72 12.90 -17.19
C ASP A 715 12.91 13.51 -18.61
N GLY A 716 13.16 14.82 -18.72
CA GLY A 716 13.29 15.57 -19.97
C GLY A 716 11.94 15.99 -20.56
N ARG A 717 11.95 16.38 -21.85
CA ARG A 717 10.73 16.72 -22.60
C ARG A 717 10.10 15.48 -23.23
N MET A 718 8.77 15.41 -23.22
CA MET A 718 8.04 14.35 -23.93
C MET A 718 8.13 14.61 -25.44
N THR A 719 8.32 13.56 -26.24
CA THR A 719 8.30 13.72 -27.70
C THR A 719 6.87 13.96 -28.18
N ASP A 720 6.69 14.70 -29.28
CA ASP A 720 5.35 14.94 -29.86
C ASP A 720 4.60 13.64 -30.15
N ALA A 721 5.32 12.59 -30.58
CA ALA A 721 4.75 11.27 -30.80
C ALA A 721 4.20 10.65 -29.50
N ASP A 722 4.93 10.76 -28.40
CA ASP A 722 4.51 10.27 -27.09
C ASP A 722 3.35 11.09 -26.51
N ILE A 723 3.33 12.41 -26.75
CA ILE A 723 2.20 13.28 -26.36
C ILE A 723 0.93 12.85 -27.10
N VAL A 724 1.01 12.68 -28.42
CA VAL A 724 -0.12 12.22 -29.24
C VAL A 724 -0.57 10.82 -28.81
N ALA A 725 0.36 9.90 -28.55
CA ALA A 725 0.02 8.56 -28.07
C ALA A 725 -0.66 8.58 -26.69
N THR A 726 -0.19 9.44 -25.79
CA THR A 726 -0.80 9.66 -24.46
C THR A 726 -2.20 10.25 -24.58
N ALA A 727 -2.39 11.25 -25.43
CA ALA A 727 -3.69 11.87 -25.65
C ALA A 727 -4.72 10.88 -26.25
N ARG A 728 -4.30 10.07 -27.23
CA ARG A 728 -5.12 8.98 -27.78
C ARG A 728 -5.50 7.96 -26.73
N LEU A 729 -4.56 7.57 -25.86
CA LEU A 729 -4.82 6.66 -24.76
C LEU A 729 -5.91 7.22 -23.83
N LEU A 730 -5.84 8.48 -23.44
CA LEU A 730 -6.84 9.09 -22.56
C LEU A 730 -8.21 9.19 -23.23
N LEU A 731 -8.27 9.61 -24.50
CA LEU A 731 -9.52 9.68 -25.27
C LEU A 731 -10.21 8.34 -25.39
N VAL A 732 -9.49 7.31 -25.84
CA VAL A 732 -10.11 6.01 -26.11
C VAL A 732 -10.39 5.25 -24.81
N ALA A 733 -9.43 5.21 -23.88
CA ALA A 733 -9.59 4.44 -22.65
C ALA A 733 -10.54 5.12 -21.66
N GLY A 734 -10.48 6.45 -21.54
CA GLY A 734 -11.26 7.22 -20.55
C GLY A 734 -12.72 7.40 -20.92
N HIS A 735 -13.04 7.41 -22.22
CA HIS A 735 -14.40 7.62 -22.71
C HIS A 735 -15.31 6.41 -22.43
N GLU A 736 -14.96 5.24 -22.96
CA GLU A 736 -15.86 4.08 -22.93
C GLU A 736 -15.94 3.40 -21.57
N THR A 737 -14.82 3.29 -20.86
CA THR A 737 -14.81 2.59 -19.57
C THR A 737 -15.62 3.36 -18.52
N THR A 738 -15.57 4.68 -18.54
CA THR A 738 -16.34 5.53 -17.61
C THR A 738 -17.82 5.55 -17.98
N ALA A 739 -18.15 5.64 -19.28
CA ALA A 739 -19.53 5.54 -19.73
C ALA A 739 -20.19 4.21 -19.32
N ASN A 740 -19.48 3.08 -19.50
CA ASN A 740 -19.95 1.77 -19.06
C ASN A 740 -20.05 1.67 -17.52
N LEU A 741 -19.19 2.35 -16.76
CA LEU A 741 -19.30 2.39 -15.30
C LEU A 741 -20.58 3.10 -14.85
N ILE A 742 -20.89 4.25 -15.46
CA ILE A 742 -22.13 5.00 -15.21
C ILE A 742 -23.34 4.16 -15.57
N ALA A 743 -23.36 3.56 -16.77
CA ALA A 743 -24.48 2.75 -17.24
C ALA A 743 -24.68 1.49 -16.38
N ASN A 744 -23.61 0.75 -16.05
CA ASN A 744 -23.68 -0.39 -15.14
C ASN A 744 -24.13 0.04 -13.73
N GLY A 745 -23.73 1.22 -13.27
CA GLY A 745 -24.17 1.80 -12.00
C GLY A 745 -25.67 2.04 -11.98
N MET A 746 -26.19 2.71 -13.00
CA MET A 746 -27.63 2.96 -13.11
C MET A 746 -28.42 1.66 -13.24
N LEU A 747 -27.98 0.72 -14.10
CA LEU A 747 -28.60 -0.61 -14.22
C LEU A 747 -28.62 -1.36 -12.87
N THR A 748 -27.52 -1.31 -12.11
CA THR A 748 -27.43 -1.94 -10.79
C THR A 748 -28.39 -1.31 -9.80
N LEU A 749 -28.49 0.03 -9.78
CA LEU A 749 -29.43 0.76 -8.92
C LEU A 749 -30.89 0.45 -9.25
N LEU A 750 -31.24 0.35 -10.54
CA LEU A 750 -32.60 0.01 -10.98
C LEU A 750 -33.01 -1.42 -10.60
N ARG A 751 -32.04 -2.35 -10.56
CA ARG A 751 -32.25 -3.71 -10.02
C ARG A 751 -32.28 -3.76 -8.48
N HIS A 752 -31.90 -2.68 -7.80
CA HIS A 752 -31.86 -2.56 -6.34
C HIS A 752 -32.58 -1.27 -5.87
N PRO A 753 -33.91 -1.16 -6.06
CA PRO A 753 -34.65 0.07 -5.80
C PRO A 753 -34.51 0.58 -4.36
N GLN A 754 -34.35 -0.31 -3.38
CA GLN A 754 -34.09 0.05 -1.98
C GLN A 754 -32.77 0.81 -1.77
N ILE A 755 -31.74 0.52 -2.58
CA ILE A 755 -30.46 1.23 -2.53
C ILE A 755 -30.57 2.55 -3.30
N LEU A 756 -31.32 2.58 -4.40
CA LEU A 756 -31.62 3.80 -5.14
C LEU A 756 -32.33 4.82 -4.25
N GLU A 757 -33.39 4.42 -3.53
CA GLU A 757 -34.09 5.30 -2.58
C GLU A 757 -33.19 5.74 -1.43
N ARG A 758 -32.34 4.85 -0.91
CA ARG A 758 -31.38 5.23 0.13
C ARG A 758 -30.38 6.26 -0.38
N LEU A 759 -29.83 6.09 -1.59
CA LEU A 759 -28.91 7.07 -2.19
C LEU A 759 -29.59 8.44 -2.37
N ARG A 760 -30.89 8.46 -2.70
CA ARG A 760 -31.66 9.70 -2.78
C ARG A 760 -31.78 10.41 -1.42
N GLY A 761 -31.95 9.66 -0.33
CA GLY A 761 -31.98 10.18 1.04
C GLY A 761 -30.61 10.48 1.66
N GLU A 762 -29.55 9.79 1.20
CA GLU A 762 -28.18 9.85 1.70
C GLU A 762 -27.18 10.06 0.55
N PRO A 763 -27.06 11.28 -0.02
CA PRO A 763 -26.21 11.51 -1.21
C PRO A 763 -24.73 11.14 -1.03
N GLU A 764 -24.20 11.27 0.19
CA GLU A 764 -22.81 10.92 0.53
C GLU A 764 -22.51 9.42 0.37
N LEU A 765 -23.55 8.56 0.32
CA LEU A 765 -23.41 7.13 0.07
C LEU A 765 -22.75 6.84 -1.29
N VAL A 766 -22.85 7.77 -2.25
CA VAL A 766 -22.33 7.61 -3.61
C VAL A 766 -20.84 7.25 -3.64
N VAL A 767 -20.07 7.74 -2.66
CA VAL A 767 -18.62 7.47 -2.57
C VAL A 767 -18.36 5.99 -2.32
N LEU A 768 -19.04 5.39 -1.33
CA LEU A 768 -18.89 3.96 -1.03
C LEU A 768 -19.54 3.09 -2.11
N LEU A 769 -20.68 3.55 -2.64
CA LEU A 769 -21.43 2.87 -3.68
C LEU A 769 -20.60 2.69 -4.95
N VAL A 770 -19.88 3.72 -5.40
CA VAL A 770 -19.04 3.63 -6.61
C VAL A 770 -17.87 2.66 -6.41
N GLU A 771 -17.24 2.60 -5.24
CA GLU A 771 -16.22 1.58 -4.98
C GLU A 771 -16.84 0.17 -5.01
N GLU A 772 -18.02 -0.04 -4.41
CA GLU A 772 -18.70 -1.36 -4.45
C GLU A 772 -19.13 -1.71 -5.89
N LEU A 773 -19.52 -0.73 -6.68
CA LEU A 773 -19.86 -0.91 -8.09
C LEU A 773 -18.63 -1.38 -8.90
N LEU A 774 -17.46 -0.79 -8.67
CA LEU A 774 -16.20 -1.20 -9.30
C LEU A 774 -15.76 -2.63 -8.92
N ARG A 775 -16.25 -3.15 -7.79
CA ARG A 775 -16.10 -4.56 -7.41
C ARG A 775 -17.14 -5.45 -8.06
N TYR A 776 -18.39 -5.01 -7.98
CA TYR A 776 -19.56 -5.78 -8.36
C TYR A 776 -19.67 -5.89 -9.87
N GLU A 777 -19.70 -4.76 -10.60
CA GLU A 777 -19.92 -4.65 -12.05
C GLU A 777 -18.84 -3.75 -12.70
N PRO A 778 -17.55 -4.12 -12.64
CA PRO A 778 -16.48 -3.34 -13.27
C PRO A 778 -16.67 -3.25 -14.80
N PRO A 779 -16.31 -2.12 -15.43
CA PRO A 779 -16.38 -2.00 -16.90
C PRO A 779 -15.44 -2.95 -17.63
N VAL A 780 -14.26 -3.20 -17.07
CA VAL A 780 -13.23 -4.08 -17.64
C VAL A 780 -13.28 -5.43 -16.95
N HIS A 781 -13.70 -6.46 -17.68
CA HIS A 781 -13.83 -7.81 -17.15
C HIS A 781 -12.54 -8.63 -17.29
N VAL A 782 -11.81 -8.43 -18.38
CA VAL A 782 -10.65 -9.25 -18.75
C VAL A 782 -9.50 -8.36 -19.22
N ILE A 783 -8.27 -8.66 -18.79
CA ILE A 783 -7.07 -8.22 -19.50
C ILE A 783 -6.70 -9.37 -20.44
N PRO A 784 -7.00 -9.25 -21.74
CA PRO A 784 -6.91 -10.36 -22.70
C PRO A 784 -5.49 -10.79 -23.04
N TRP A 785 -4.49 -9.95 -22.80
CA TRP A 785 -3.10 -10.31 -23.02
C TRP A 785 -2.15 -9.62 -22.04
N ARG A 786 -1.23 -10.44 -21.53
CA ARG A 786 0.07 -10.10 -20.97
C ARG A 786 1.05 -11.16 -21.44
N ALA A 787 2.33 -10.82 -21.47
CA ALA A 787 3.38 -11.79 -21.77
C ALA A 787 4.10 -12.20 -20.49
N ALA A 788 4.44 -13.49 -20.39
CA ALA A 788 5.42 -13.93 -19.41
C ALA A 788 6.83 -13.52 -19.91
N TYR A 789 7.44 -12.49 -19.31
CA TYR A 789 8.79 -12.04 -19.71
C TYR A 789 9.87 -13.11 -19.41
N SER A 790 9.65 -13.86 -18.34
CA SER A 790 10.37 -15.09 -17.99
C SER A 790 9.38 -16.07 -17.34
N ASP A 791 9.82 -17.28 -17.00
CA ASP A 791 8.94 -18.26 -16.35
C ASP A 791 8.32 -17.68 -15.06
N ILE A 792 6.99 -17.77 -14.95
CA ILE A 792 6.22 -17.30 -13.79
C ILE A 792 5.50 -18.48 -13.16
N THR A 793 5.76 -18.75 -11.89
CA THR A 793 4.95 -19.71 -11.12
C THR A 793 3.76 -18.99 -10.51
N VAL A 794 2.56 -19.47 -10.78
CA VAL A 794 1.30 -18.95 -10.25
C VAL A 794 0.51 -20.14 -9.69
N ALA A 795 0.14 -20.06 -8.42
CA ALA A 795 -0.33 -21.23 -7.66
C ALA A 795 0.67 -22.40 -7.81
N ASP A 796 0.23 -23.53 -8.36
CA ASP A 796 1.00 -24.74 -8.66
C ASP A 796 1.41 -24.86 -10.13
N THR A 797 1.11 -23.84 -10.97
CA THR A 797 1.36 -23.86 -12.41
C THR A 797 2.56 -22.99 -12.78
N VAL A 798 3.50 -23.54 -13.56
CA VAL A 798 4.59 -22.78 -14.19
C VAL A 798 4.13 -22.32 -15.58
N ILE A 799 4.03 -21.00 -15.76
CA ILE A 799 3.74 -20.36 -17.04
C ILE A 799 5.08 -20.07 -17.73
N PRO A 800 5.38 -20.71 -18.87
CA PRO A 800 6.66 -20.54 -19.56
C PRO A 800 6.83 -19.12 -20.13
N LYS A 801 8.09 -18.65 -20.22
CA LYS A 801 8.46 -17.45 -20.96
C LYS A 801 7.79 -17.39 -22.33
N GLY A 802 7.26 -16.22 -22.68
CA GLY A 802 6.63 -15.95 -23.97
C GLY A 802 5.15 -16.34 -24.08
N SER A 803 4.60 -17.00 -23.05
CA SER A 803 3.19 -17.38 -23.02
C SER A 803 2.28 -16.17 -22.85
N GLN A 804 1.11 -16.22 -23.49
CA GLN A 804 0.03 -15.26 -23.27
C GLN A 804 -0.70 -15.57 -21.96
N ILE A 805 -0.89 -14.54 -21.13
CA ILE A 805 -1.63 -14.60 -19.87
C ILE A 805 -2.88 -13.71 -19.98
N MET A 806 -4.03 -14.26 -19.64
CA MET A 806 -5.33 -13.58 -19.57
C MET A 806 -5.73 -13.45 -18.10
N LEU A 807 -6.12 -12.24 -17.68
CA LEU A 807 -6.50 -11.97 -16.28
C LEU A 807 -8.00 -11.62 -16.18
N MET A 808 -8.78 -12.42 -15.46
CA MET A 808 -10.22 -12.23 -15.33
C MET A 808 -10.56 -11.32 -14.13
N LEU A 809 -10.37 -10.00 -14.28
CA LEU A 809 -10.53 -9.02 -13.20
C LEU A 809 -11.90 -9.06 -12.51
N ALA A 810 -12.98 -9.17 -13.29
CA ALA A 810 -14.35 -9.26 -12.75
C ALA A 810 -14.58 -10.55 -11.96
N SER A 811 -13.97 -11.67 -12.40
CA SER A 811 -14.01 -12.93 -11.67
C SER A 811 -13.32 -12.81 -10.32
N GLY A 812 -12.10 -12.25 -10.28
CA GLY A 812 -11.37 -12.03 -9.03
C GLY A 812 -12.08 -11.07 -8.08
N SER A 813 -12.80 -10.08 -8.61
CA SER A 813 -13.55 -9.12 -7.77
C SER A 813 -14.80 -9.72 -7.10
N ARG A 814 -15.21 -10.94 -7.50
CA ARG A 814 -16.26 -11.73 -6.84
C ARG A 814 -15.75 -13.09 -6.34
N ASP A 815 -14.48 -13.19 -5.97
CA ASP A 815 -13.92 -14.40 -5.40
C ASP A 815 -14.39 -14.63 -3.94
N PRO A 816 -15.11 -15.72 -3.63
CA PRO A 816 -15.58 -16.03 -2.27
C PRO A 816 -14.44 -16.31 -1.28
N LYS A 817 -13.22 -16.61 -1.75
CA LYS A 817 -12.03 -16.74 -0.89
C LYS A 817 -11.54 -15.38 -0.39
N ARG A 818 -11.87 -14.28 -1.07
CA ARG A 818 -11.48 -12.90 -0.70
C ARG A 818 -12.62 -12.13 -0.04
N PHE A 819 -13.82 -12.20 -0.62
CA PHE A 819 -14.97 -11.40 -0.20
C PHE A 819 -16.06 -12.29 0.35
N ARG A 820 -16.59 -11.94 1.52
CA ARG A 820 -17.81 -12.56 2.06
C ARG A 820 -19.02 -12.14 1.22
N ASP A 821 -19.89 -13.10 0.90
CA ASP A 821 -21.10 -12.91 0.10
C ASP A 821 -20.81 -12.08 -1.18
N PRO A 822 -19.90 -12.54 -2.06
CA PRO A 822 -19.32 -11.73 -3.14
C PRO A 822 -20.32 -11.32 -4.23
N ASP A 823 -21.38 -12.11 -4.42
CA ASP A 823 -22.41 -11.87 -5.43
C ASP A 823 -23.56 -10.97 -4.94
N ARG A 824 -23.47 -10.49 -3.70
CA ARG A 824 -24.37 -9.45 -3.17
C ARG A 824 -23.75 -8.08 -3.34
N PHE A 825 -24.52 -7.15 -3.92
CA PHE A 825 -24.20 -5.72 -3.94
C PHE A 825 -24.48 -5.11 -2.57
N ASP A 826 -23.43 -4.59 -1.91
CA ASP A 826 -23.52 -4.02 -0.56
C ASP A 826 -22.71 -2.71 -0.46
N PRO A 827 -23.37 -1.53 -0.58
CA PRO A 827 -22.69 -0.23 -0.46
C PRO A 827 -22.01 0.02 0.89
N ASP A 828 -22.37 -0.71 1.96
CA ASP A 828 -21.74 -0.54 3.27
C ASP A 828 -20.49 -1.42 3.45
N ARG A 829 -20.13 -2.21 2.42
CA ARG A 829 -18.95 -3.07 2.43
C ARG A 829 -17.67 -2.25 2.67
N ARG A 830 -17.04 -2.47 3.82
CA ARG A 830 -15.78 -1.79 4.19
C ARG A 830 -14.55 -2.40 3.52
N ASP A 831 -14.53 -3.72 3.29
CA ASP A 831 -13.45 -4.40 2.56
C ASP A 831 -13.75 -4.42 1.07
N ASN A 832 -13.10 -3.53 0.32
CA ASN A 832 -13.39 -3.30 -1.08
C ASN A 832 -12.14 -3.23 -1.97
N ALA A 833 -11.19 -4.15 -1.73
CA ALA A 833 -9.96 -4.27 -2.52
C ALA A 833 -10.22 -4.89 -3.92
N HIS A 834 -11.06 -4.22 -4.71
CA HIS A 834 -11.49 -4.66 -6.04
C HIS A 834 -10.39 -4.49 -7.11
N LEU A 835 -10.59 -5.14 -8.26
CA LEU A 835 -9.65 -5.10 -9.39
C LEU A 835 -10.13 -4.22 -10.56
N GLY A 836 -11.24 -3.49 -10.41
CA GLY A 836 -11.85 -2.67 -11.47
C GLY A 836 -10.94 -1.61 -12.14
N PHE A 837 -9.88 -1.15 -11.48
CA PHE A 837 -8.87 -0.26 -12.07
C PHE A 837 -7.53 -0.95 -12.37
N GLY A 838 -7.47 -2.29 -12.26
CA GLY A 838 -6.23 -3.05 -12.28
C GLY A 838 -5.39 -2.84 -11.01
N SER A 839 -4.13 -3.27 -11.06
CA SER A 839 -3.15 -3.15 -9.97
C SER A 839 -1.72 -3.10 -10.53
N GLY A 840 -0.75 -2.86 -9.65
CA GLY A 840 0.67 -2.86 -10.00
C GLY A 840 1.07 -1.78 -11.00
N THR A 841 1.96 -2.13 -11.94
CA THR A 841 2.55 -1.22 -12.94
C THR A 841 1.52 -0.51 -13.80
N HIS A 842 0.42 -1.19 -14.14
CA HIS A 842 -0.62 -0.69 -15.03
C HIS A 842 -1.93 -0.33 -14.31
N LEU A 843 -1.87 0.07 -13.03
CA LEU A 843 -3.02 0.68 -12.36
C LEU A 843 -3.59 1.82 -13.23
N CYS A 844 -4.91 1.95 -13.33
CA CYS A 844 -5.54 2.91 -14.24
C CYS A 844 -5.08 4.36 -14.00
N PHE A 845 -4.69 5.05 -15.07
CA PHE A 845 -4.25 6.44 -15.05
C PHE A 845 -5.39 7.40 -14.65
N GLY A 846 -6.59 7.20 -15.21
CA GLY A 846 -7.76 8.06 -15.00
C GLY A 846 -8.59 7.74 -13.75
N ALA A 847 -8.14 6.82 -12.88
CA ALA A 847 -8.95 6.28 -11.79
C ALA A 847 -9.55 7.33 -10.83
N PRO A 848 -8.85 8.43 -10.46
CA PRO A 848 -9.44 9.48 -9.63
C PRO A 848 -10.55 10.28 -10.35
N LEU A 849 -10.37 10.54 -11.64
CA LEU A 849 -11.34 11.30 -12.44
C LEU A 849 -12.60 10.46 -12.71
N ALA A 850 -12.44 9.20 -13.12
CA ALA A 850 -13.55 8.29 -13.40
C ALA A 850 -14.46 8.09 -12.17
N ARG A 851 -13.87 8.02 -10.96
CA ARG A 851 -14.63 8.00 -9.70
C ARG A 851 -15.50 9.24 -9.55
N ARG A 852 -14.91 10.43 -9.68
CA ARG A 852 -15.65 11.69 -9.52
C ARG A 852 -16.74 11.86 -10.57
N GLU A 853 -16.43 11.56 -11.82
CA GLU A 853 -17.40 11.61 -12.91
C GLU A 853 -18.60 10.70 -12.63
N THR A 854 -18.35 9.45 -12.25
CA THR A 854 -19.42 8.48 -11.92
C THR A 854 -20.23 8.92 -10.69
N GLN A 855 -19.56 9.43 -9.65
CA GLN A 855 -20.23 9.91 -8.44
C GLN A 855 -21.21 11.05 -8.75
N ILE A 856 -20.77 12.03 -9.53
CA ILE A 856 -21.61 13.18 -9.91
C ILE A 856 -22.75 12.73 -10.84
N ALA A 857 -22.45 11.90 -11.84
CA ALA A 857 -23.46 11.41 -12.79
C ALA A 857 -24.56 10.60 -12.09
N LEU A 858 -24.20 9.60 -11.28
CA LEU A 858 -25.18 8.77 -10.56
C LEU A 858 -25.95 9.57 -9.50
N GLY A 859 -25.27 10.46 -8.79
CA GLY A 859 -25.90 11.34 -7.80
C GLY A 859 -26.96 12.24 -8.43
N GLU A 860 -26.65 12.86 -9.57
CA GLU A 860 -27.57 13.75 -10.27
C GLU A 860 -28.73 12.99 -10.93
N LEU A 861 -28.46 11.84 -11.57
CA LEU A 861 -29.51 10.96 -12.11
C LEU A 861 -30.52 10.56 -11.02
N VAL A 862 -30.05 10.03 -9.89
CA VAL A 862 -30.96 9.58 -8.81
C VAL A 862 -31.75 10.74 -8.19
N ARG A 863 -31.14 11.93 -8.14
CA ARG A 863 -31.78 13.16 -7.64
C ARG A 863 -32.88 13.68 -8.58
N ARG A 864 -32.69 13.56 -9.90
CA ARG A 864 -33.56 14.20 -10.93
C ARG A 864 -34.57 13.26 -11.57
N LEU A 865 -34.25 11.98 -11.73
CA LEU A 865 -35.17 11.02 -12.35
C LEU A 865 -36.31 10.70 -11.38
N ASP A 866 -37.54 10.82 -11.88
CA ASP A 866 -38.74 10.44 -11.14
C ASP A 866 -39.11 8.98 -11.42
N HIS A 867 -39.16 8.17 -10.36
CA HIS A 867 -39.47 6.74 -10.37
C HIS A 867 -38.99 5.94 -11.63
N PRO A 868 -37.69 6.00 -11.98
CA PRO A 868 -37.20 5.42 -13.23
C PRO A 868 -37.35 3.90 -13.25
N ARG A 869 -37.73 3.34 -14.42
CA ARG A 869 -37.87 1.89 -14.63
C ARG A 869 -37.15 1.44 -15.90
N LEU A 870 -36.59 0.23 -15.90
CA LEU A 870 -35.98 -0.37 -17.08
C LEU A 870 -37.05 -0.73 -18.12
N VAL A 871 -36.82 -0.36 -19.38
CA VAL A 871 -37.66 -0.80 -20.50
C VAL A 871 -37.43 -2.28 -20.81
N ALA A 872 -36.19 -2.76 -20.66
CA ALA A 872 -35.82 -4.15 -20.88
C ALA A 872 -34.76 -4.63 -19.87
N ASP A 873 -34.92 -5.85 -19.38
CA ASP A 873 -33.93 -6.53 -18.54
C ASP A 873 -33.80 -8.02 -18.97
N PRO A 874 -32.63 -8.46 -19.51
CA PRO A 874 -31.39 -7.70 -19.69
C PRO A 874 -31.46 -6.67 -20.83
N PRO A 875 -30.77 -5.53 -20.72
CA PRO A 875 -30.56 -4.63 -21.85
C PRO A 875 -29.66 -5.28 -22.91
N PRO A 876 -29.61 -4.75 -24.16
CA PRO A 876 -28.64 -5.22 -25.14
C PRO A 876 -27.21 -4.93 -24.68
N TYR A 877 -26.35 -5.95 -24.68
CA TYR A 877 -24.94 -5.83 -24.27
C TYR A 877 -23.98 -5.80 -25.47
N ARG A 878 -22.82 -5.19 -25.24
CA ARG A 878 -21.69 -5.20 -26.18
C ARG A 878 -21.21 -6.61 -26.52
N ARG A 879 -20.58 -6.74 -27.69
CA ARG A 879 -20.12 -8.02 -28.21
C ARG A 879 -18.82 -8.46 -27.53
N SER A 880 -17.90 -7.53 -27.28
CA SER A 880 -16.65 -7.81 -26.57
C SER A 880 -16.86 -8.34 -25.14
N PRO A 881 -16.13 -9.37 -24.68
CA PRO A 881 -16.11 -9.79 -23.27
C PRO A 881 -15.09 -9.01 -22.44
N VAL A 882 -14.26 -8.17 -23.06
CA VAL A 882 -13.22 -7.37 -22.38
C VAL A 882 -13.85 -6.18 -21.68
N LEU A 883 -14.68 -5.43 -22.41
CA LEU A 883 -15.48 -4.33 -21.89
C LEU A 883 -16.93 -4.78 -21.80
N ARG A 884 -17.53 -4.71 -20.62
CA ARG A 884 -18.93 -5.08 -20.41
C ARG A 884 -19.74 -3.88 -19.96
N GLY A 885 -20.80 -3.64 -20.71
CA GLY A 885 -21.88 -2.74 -20.37
C GLY A 885 -22.96 -2.79 -21.44
N PRO A 886 -24.12 -2.15 -21.17
CA PRO A 886 -25.18 -2.02 -22.15
C PRO A 886 -24.71 -1.21 -23.36
N ILE A 887 -25.23 -1.54 -24.55
CA ILE A 887 -25.14 -0.70 -25.74
C ILE A 887 -26.12 0.47 -25.59
N HIS A 888 -27.33 0.15 -25.12
CA HIS A 888 -28.40 1.10 -24.80
C HIS A 888 -28.97 0.73 -23.43
N LEU A 889 -29.28 1.73 -22.61
CA LEU A 889 -29.95 1.57 -21.32
C LEU A 889 -31.19 2.45 -21.28
N ASP A 890 -32.22 1.97 -21.98
CA ASP A 890 -33.53 2.59 -22.03
C ASP A 890 -34.25 2.53 -20.67
N ILE A 891 -34.63 3.70 -20.17
CA ILE A 891 -35.46 3.86 -18.98
C ILE A 891 -36.71 4.68 -19.29
N GLU A 892 -37.81 4.36 -18.61
CA GLU A 892 -39.05 5.13 -18.62
C GLU A 892 -39.20 5.93 -17.32
N GLN A 893 -39.76 7.14 -17.43
CA GLN A 893 -40.18 8.00 -16.32
C GLN A 893 -41.71 8.10 -16.29
N GLY A 894 -42.30 8.25 -15.10
CA GLY A 894 -43.75 8.44 -15.05
C GLY A 894 -44.32 8.77 -13.68
N ASP A 895 -45.41 9.54 -13.71
CA ASP A 895 -46.23 9.88 -12.56
C ASP A 895 -46.76 8.60 -11.88
N GLY A 896 -46.53 8.47 -10.58
CA GLY A 896 -47.23 7.49 -9.77
C GLY A 896 -48.75 7.71 -9.85
N VAL A 897 -49.44 6.95 -10.70
CA VAL A 897 -50.89 6.76 -10.61
C VAL A 897 -51.19 5.28 -10.37
N SER A 898 -51.63 5.03 -9.13
CA SER A 898 -52.35 3.86 -8.59
C SER A 898 -52.78 2.77 -9.56
N SER A 899 -52.36 1.53 -9.25
CA SER A 899 -53.30 0.46 -8.83
C SER A 899 -52.59 -0.59 -7.99
#